data_AF-A0A2S0LEA8-F1
#
_entry.id   AF-A0A2S0LEA8-F1
#
_cell.length_a   1.000
_cell.length_b   1.000
_cell.length_c   1.000
_cell.angle_alpha   90.00
_cell.angle_beta   90.00
_cell.angle_gamma   90.00
#
_symmetry.space_group_name_H-M   'P 1'
#
loop_
_entity.id
_entity.type
_entity.pdbx_description
1 polymer ?
#
loop_
_entity_poly.entity_id
_entity_poly.type
_entity_poly.pdbx_seq_one_letter_code
_entity_poly.pdbx_strand_id
1 'polypeptide(L)'
;MYVKFTAHKPAQSGMSSRAIFDYLDKENQAQRDRDIQEWRNGDVSEERREELLQNFYNYDNLFNQDFDLNNLDDKKNHISVETAFRMIDENKGTRNSKEANFYMLNVSPSAKELQHLEKQAEEILAERGLNKDEVINNGNKDMLDYYQDQKQQILNAQLKSYAQDIMNEYAHQMDREIYANQDKLPSDKERREMLPEVERRYNEYLQEAGVKISTQENEAPLYHNLEYRKVTELDKGAVFSIYDSSRDANYNLYVPKEKYELEAGTQRVSVLEEYFSDKYSDIVKGAEYNNQIISVSDNATVDYSKERFKDYSCDDKVVINYNYKEFDKELKLYFSKNECDFVNGNYQVKEKVFNDKVYQAKTTFLNKQFSDERQRIFDEKAKELGYNFTKVTDENGKQTYLDPDKVPKGAELKKFNTEISIEFNKYLVEKKYLPAREKFQITDWNTQQYNVTFLMQTEKAVLTRIEDNRLNEPLQVWMPKFAIKSDIDVSDPPKESQANIIGQLYENKINERLELQNSKVLEFDNYSEITSVKERSVNKESVIFNYQIEGLEKPLSFHIEREKLDFSEGQYTMSRIEFETRYKAHLFDHCKEEFKSDYDRIQASVAERLSGEQQSKIEREADKEFKNFLIEKNIYPPDERDDRFKVQGEIDKANENSSLLTIKPEGYNEEFKLWVNNRDFSKGEKGEIFFKDKEQAQNLIDKAIERDKEQKQQVHIKYDSFTVEEIQLKEGEPYDRMCVFERREEGLKDPIKFTFKESELQRNGNEVTVPKYKLDYRVQGAKEKAILAEHGEVKNKIKEQVWQEHGFDTTKRKLEGKDLMWFGKIETERSYSYKDKQVLENRETMKQINELKAQPKPDTNKIKELESQLHRDKYSGEIIKEGLKKQGNQTHIHIVVSRHDKTSVNPKDKVSMSPMSNQKDSQMNNGAKVGFNRDSYFQRTEEIFDKKFSYDRPLEQTYQYHKGQVKEQSLGDQVQGYAKGRAQSEVKQFLEKHTGIAEAKRELDPIKEFKKEFSNIPLPTSIPKTKFEAVKSMVNTVKKIMGQTSEQGMGY
;
A
#
# COMPACT_ATOMS: atom_id res chain seq x y z
N MET A 1 36.51 22.54 16.93
CA MET A 1 35.62 21.81 15.99
C MET A 1 34.19 22.33 16.03
N TYR A 2 33.46 22.35 14.91
CA TYR A 2 32.02 22.65 14.88
C TYR A 2 31.20 21.43 14.45
N VAL A 3 30.22 21.04 15.27
CA VAL A 3 29.34 19.89 15.03
C VAL A 3 27.88 20.30 15.15
N LYS A 4 27.03 19.89 14.20
CA LYS A 4 25.60 20.25 14.19
C LYS A 4 24.71 19.14 13.66
N PHE A 5 23.70 18.77 14.45
CA PHE A 5 22.57 17.95 14.01
C PHE A 5 21.47 18.78 13.36
N THR A 6 20.90 18.26 12.28
CA THR A 6 19.75 18.82 11.57
C THR A 6 18.74 17.70 11.32
N ALA A 7 17.51 17.86 11.80
CA ALA A 7 16.44 16.90 11.55
C ALA A 7 15.81 17.16 10.19
N HIS A 8 15.54 16.08 9.45
CA HIS A 8 14.70 16.15 8.26
C HIS A 8 13.27 16.59 8.63
N LYS A 9 12.63 17.39 7.77
CA LYS A 9 11.26 17.89 7.97
C LYS A 9 10.38 17.44 6.81
N PRO A 10 9.73 16.26 6.90
CA PRO A 10 8.99 15.68 5.77
C PRO A 10 7.92 16.60 5.17
N ALA A 11 7.27 17.43 6.00
CA ALA A 11 6.26 18.39 5.55
C ALA A 11 6.81 19.55 4.69
N GLN A 12 8.11 19.82 4.74
CA GLN A 12 8.75 20.94 4.04
C GLN A 12 9.64 20.48 2.87
N SER A 13 10.29 19.32 3.00
CA SER A 13 11.32 18.86 2.05
C SER A 13 10.96 17.56 1.31
N GLY A 14 9.72 17.06 1.44
CA GLY A 14 9.29 15.78 0.89
C GLY A 14 9.65 14.61 1.81
N MET A 15 9.16 13.40 1.51
CA MET A 15 9.36 12.21 2.36
C MET A 15 10.67 11.46 2.08
N SER A 16 11.32 11.73 0.95
CA SER A 16 12.51 11.02 0.49
C SER A 16 13.79 11.75 0.89
N SER A 17 14.84 10.99 1.18
CA SER A 17 16.20 11.50 1.39
C SER A 17 16.93 11.85 0.07
N ARG A 18 16.33 11.57 -1.10
CA ARG A 18 16.96 11.85 -2.40
C ARG A 18 17.46 13.30 -2.52
N ALA A 19 16.63 14.27 -2.18
CA ALA A 19 17.00 15.69 -2.28
C ALA A 19 18.22 16.07 -1.45
N ILE A 20 18.43 15.44 -0.28
CA ILE A 20 19.63 15.72 0.52
C ILE A 20 20.86 15.05 -0.09
N PHE A 21 20.75 13.84 -0.61
CA PHE A 21 21.86 13.15 -1.26
C PHE A 21 22.26 13.81 -2.59
N ASP A 22 21.29 14.26 -3.38
CA ASP A 22 21.55 15.07 -4.59
C ASP A 22 22.26 16.38 -4.24
N TYR A 23 21.84 17.05 -3.15
CA TYR A 23 22.54 18.24 -2.65
C TYR A 23 23.99 17.95 -2.24
N LEU A 24 24.26 16.79 -1.61
CA LEU A 24 25.61 16.38 -1.24
C LEU A 24 26.49 16.00 -2.43
N ASP A 25 25.89 15.62 -3.57
CA ASP A 25 26.64 15.27 -4.80
C ASP A 25 26.85 16.46 -5.76
N LYS A 26 26.40 17.67 -5.39
CA LYS A 26 26.47 18.88 -6.23
C LYS A 26 27.89 19.21 -6.76
N GLU A 27 28.94 18.93 -5.99
CA GLU A 27 30.34 19.18 -6.41
C GLU A 27 30.76 18.23 -7.55
N ASN A 28 30.27 16.99 -7.51
CA ASN A 28 30.59 15.97 -8.51
C ASN A 28 29.70 16.10 -9.76
N GLN A 29 28.44 16.52 -9.60
CA GLN A 29 27.43 16.51 -10.66
C GLN A 29 27.87 17.32 -11.89
N ALA A 30 28.35 18.55 -11.70
CA ALA A 30 28.75 19.40 -12.83
C ALA A 30 29.99 18.86 -13.57
N GLN A 31 30.91 18.18 -12.88
CA GLN A 31 32.10 17.57 -13.48
C GLN A 31 31.73 16.24 -14.16
N ARG A 32 30.88 15.43 -13.53
CA ARG A 32 30.29 14.21 -14.09
C ARG A 32 29.54 14.49 -15.39
N ASP A 33 28.73 15.55 -15.44
CA ASP A 33 27.98 15.92 -16.64
C ASP A 33 28.89 16.36 -17.79
N ARG A 34 29.97 17.11 -17.49
CA ARG A 34 30.99 17.49 -18.48
C ARG A 34 31.71 16.27 -19.04
N ASP A 35 32.15 15.38 -18.15
CA ASP A 35 32.87 14.15 -18.53
C ASP A 35 31.99 13.19 -19.32
N ILE A 36 30.68 13.07 -18.99
CA ILE A 36 29.71 12.30 -19.78
C ILE A 36 29.51 12.91 -21.17
N GLN A 37 29.41 14.23 -21.26
CA GLN A 37 29.29 14.92 -22.55
C GLN A 37 30.54 14.71 -23.40
N GLU A 38 31.73 14.82 -22.80
CA GLU A 38 33.00 14.58 -23.47
C GLU A 38 33.12 13.12 -23.95
N TRP A 39 32.77 12.15 -23.09
CA TRP A 39 32.71 10.72 -23.43
C TRP A 39 31.78 10.42 -24.62
N ARG A 40 30.60 11.08 -24.66
CA ARG A 40 29.61 10.90 -25.72
C ARG A 40 30.01 11.53 -27.05
N ASN A 41 30.91 12.52 -27.05
CA ASN A 41 31.30 13.23 -28.27
C ASN A 41 32.22 12.41 -29.22
N GLY A 42 32.61 11.18 -28.86
CA GLY A 42 33.20 10.20 -29.78
C GLY A 42 34.68 10.41 -30.14
N ASP A 43 35.09 11.65 -30.40
CA ASP A 43 36.46 12.08 -30.74
C ASP A 43 37.33 12.32 -29.50
N VAL A 44 37.46 11.30 -28.66
CA VAL A 44 38.28 11.33 -27.44
C VAL A 44 39.43 10.35 -27.60
N SER A 45 40.68 10.79 -27.38
CA SER A 45 41.85 9.90 -27.44
C SER A 45 41.70 8.75 -26.44
N GLU A 46 42.28 7.58 -26.74
CA GLU A 46 42.27 6.43 -25.82
C GLU A 46 42.78 6.80 -24.41
N GLU A 47 43.78 7.68 -24.36
CA GLU A 47 44.38 8.21 -23.13
C GLU A 47 43.37 9.03 -22.31
N ARG A 48 42.57 9.88 -22.98
CA ARG A 48 41.53 10.70 -22.34
C ARG A 48 40.29 9.85 -21.99
N ARG A 49 40.00 8.79 -22.75
CA ARG A 49 38.96 7.82 -22.39
C ARG A 49 39.32 7.06 -21.12
N GLU A 50 40.55 6.61 -20.95
CA GLU A 50 41.00 5.97 -19.70
C GLU A 50 40.87 6.92 -18.50
N GLU A 51 41.20 8.21 -18.67
CA GLU A 51 41.02 9.24 -17.64
C GLU A 51 39.54 9.46 -17.28
N LEU A 52 38.65 9.56 -18.28
CA LEU A 52 37.21 9.71 -18.07
C LEU A 52 36.59 8.50 -17.36
N LEU A 53 37.01 7.27 -17.72
CA LEU A 53 36.59 6.05 -17.02
C LEU A 53 36.97 6.09 -15.55
N GLN A 54 38.19 6.53 -15.23
CA GLN A 54 38.65 6.67 -13.84
C GLN A 54 37.85 7.73 -13.08
N ASN A 55 37.54 8.86 -13.72
CA ASN A 55 36.68 9.88 -13.13
C ASN A 55 35.29 9.31 -12.80
N PHE A 56 34.72 8.45 -13.67
CA PHE A 56 33.45 7.78 -13.39
C PHE A 56 33.47 6.89 -12.15
N TYR A 57 34.58 6.21 -11.86
CA TYR A 57 34.76 5.46 -10.62
C TYR A 57 34.97 6.37 -9.40
N ASN A 58 35.61 7.53 -9.58
CA ASN A 58 35.91 8.48 -8.52
C ASN A 58 34.76 9.45 -8.17
N TYR A 59 33.69 9.53 -8.97
CA TYR A 59 32.56 10.40 -8.64
C TYR A 59 31.71 9.87 -7.47
N ASP A 60 31.67 8.55 -7.29
CA ASP A 60 30.89 7.91 -6.23
C ASP A 60 31.71 7.94 -4.92
N ASN A 61 31.41 8.96 -4.11
CA ASN A 61 32.24 9.39 -2.97
C ASN A 61 31.54 9.23 -1.61
N LEU A 62 30.35 8.60 -1.57
CA LEU A 62 29.73 8.30 -0.29
C LEU A 62 30.44 7.11 0.35
N PHE A 63 30.58 7.19 1.67
CA PHE A 63 31.21 6.15 2.48
C PHE A 63 30.37 5.89 3.73
N ASN A 64 30.61 4.80 4.44
CA ASN A 64 29.88 4.46 5.66
C ASN A 64 30.80 3.69 6.63
N GLN A 65 30.21 2.94 7.56
CA GLN A 65 30.97 2.14 8.52
C GLN A 65 31.87 1.08 7.87
N ASP A 66 31.55 0.62 6.66
CA ASP A 66 32.29 -0.43 5.94
C ASP A 66 33.50 0.13 5.17
N PHE A 67 33.84 1.41 5.34
CA PHE A 67 35.02 2.04 4.70
C PHE A 67 36.33 1.33 5.10
N ASP A 68 37.08 0.87 4.10
CA ASP A 68 38.37 0.21 4.26
C ASP A 68 39.53 1.12 3.85
N LEU A 69 40.33 1.52 4.84
CA LEU A 69 41.51 2.37 4.68
C LEU A 69 42.64 1.71 3.87
N ASN A 70 42.69 0.37 3.85
CA ASN A 70 43.77 -0.39 3.20
C ASN A 70 43.47 -0.77 1.75
N ASN A 71 42.23 -0.59 1.29
CA ASN A 71 41.81 -0.91 -0.08
C ASN A 71 40.87 0.18 -0.62
N LEU A 72 41.44 1.33 -0.99
CA LEU A 72 40.66 2.50 -1.43
C LEU A 72 39.78 2.23 -2.66
N ASP A 73 40.16 1.28 -3.51
CA ASP A 73 39.43 0.91 -4.75
C ASP A 73 38.29 -0.09 -4.53
N ASP A 74 38.07 -0.59 -3.30
CA ASP A 74 36.97 -1.52 -3.01
C ASP A 74 35.62 -0.85 -3.29
N LYS A 75 34.67 -1.58 -3.89
CA LYS A 75 33.30 -1.11 -4.13
C LYS A 75 32.63 -0.60 -2.85
N LYS A 76 33.00 -1.12 -1.66
CA LYS A 76 32.51 -0.63 -0.35
C LYS A 76 32.89 0.82 -0.06
N ASN A 77 33.96 1.31 -0.67
CA ASN A 77 34.44 2.69 -0.53
C ASN A 77 33.80 3.67 -1.53
N HIS A 78 33.05 3.14 -2.50
CA HIS A 78 32.41 3.87 -3.60
C HIS A 78 30.90 3.63 -3.61
N ILE A 79 30.19 4.29 -2.69
CA ILE A 79 28.73 4.15 -2.59
C ILE A 79 28.06 5.22 -3.46
N SER A 80 27.16 4.79 -4.35
CA SER A 80 26.38 5.70 -5.18
C SER A 80 25.29 6.43 -4.38
N VAL A 81 24.94 7.64 -4.82
CA VAL A 81 23.79 8.43 -4.31
C VAL A 81 22.51 7.61 -4.35
N GLU A 82 22.27 6.88 -5.45
CA GLU A 82 21.07 6.05 -5.65
C GLU A 82 20.96 4.94 -4.61
N THR A 83 22.06 4.25 -4.32
CA THR A 83 22.10 3.22 -3.28
C THR A 83 21.82 3.84 -1.91
N ALA A 84 22.45 4.97 -1.59
CA ALA A 84 22.37 5.58 -0.28
C ALA A 84 20.96 6.06 0.09
N PHE A 85 20.29 6.82 -0.79
CA PHE A 85 18.96 7.33 -0.45
C PHE A 85 17.90 6.21 -0.38
N ARG A 86 18.00 5.17 -1.24
CA ARG A 86 17.09 4.02 -1.19
C ARG A 86 17.20 3.30 0.15
N MET A 87 18.43 2.99 0.56
CA MET A 87 18.67 2.33 1.84
C MET A 87 18.12 3.15 3.02
N ILE A 88 18.36 4.46 3.05
CA ILE A 88 17.81 5.34 4.11
C ILE A 88 16.27 5.39 4.06
N ASP A 89 15.67 5.49 2.88
CA ASP A 89 14.21 5.65 2.72
C ASP A 89 13.43 4.36 3.01
N GLU A 90 14.01 3.21 2.70
CA GLU A 90 13.47 1.87 2.97
C GLU A 90 13.62 1.48 4.44
N ASN A 91 14.63 2.02 5.14
CA ASN A 91 14.88 1.74 6.56
C ASN A 91 13.92 2.52 7.48
N LYS A 92 12.63 2.16 7.43
CA LYS A 92 11.54 2.73 8.25
C LYS A 92 11.03 1.72 9.28
N GLY A 93 10.79 2.20 10.50
CA GLY A 93 10.06 1.47 11.54
C GLY A 93 8.54 1.59 11.38
N THR A 94 7.78 1.35 12.45
CA THR A 94 6.30 1.40 12.47
C THR A 94 5.70 2.81 12.56
N ARG A 95 6.51 3.87 12.54
CA ARG A 95 6.05 5.25 12.73
C ARG A 95 5.46 5.87 11.46
N ASN A 96 4.60 6.88 11.64
CA ASN A 96 3.93 7.60 10.55
C ASN A 96 4.94 8.36 9.66
N SER A 97 4.64 8.44 8.35
CA SER A 97 5.44 9.09 7.31
C SER A 97 5.65 10.60 7.51
N LYS A 98 4.89 11.25 8.40
CA LYS A 98 5.05 12.66 8.76
C LYS A 98 6.23 12.95 9.70
N GLU A 99 6.85 11.92 10.28
CA GLU A 99 8.02 12.07 11.16
C GLU A 99 9.36 11.96 10.42
N ALA A 100 10.41 12.58 10.96
CA ALA A 100 11.76 12.47 10.43
C ALA A 100 12.24 11.00 10.44
N ASN A 101 12.66 10.49 9.28
CA ASN A 101 13.24 9.15 9.13
C ASN A 101 14.78 9.14 9.17
N PHE A 102 15.41 10.30 9.04
CA PHE A 102 16.87 10.44 9.06
C PHE A 102 17.28 11.80 9.64
N TYR A 103 18.54 11.89 10.03
CA TYR A 103 19.18 13.08 10.56
C TYR A 103 20.47 13.36 9.81
N MET A 104 20.81 14.64 9.67
CA MET A 104 22.08 15.07 9.11
C MET A 104 22.98 15.57 10.25
N LEU A 105 24.19 15.03 10.34
CA LEU A 105 25.27 15.45 11.21
C LEU A 105 26.34 16.14 10.36
N ASN A 106 26.54 17.43 10.59
CA ASN A 106 27.60 18.21 9.96
C ASN A 106 28.80 18.28 10.91
N VAL A 107 29.98 17.89 10.44
CA VAL A 107 31.23 17.91 11.20
C VAL A 107 32.21 18.78 10.45
N SER A 108 32.59 19.90 11.03
CA SER A 108 33.49 20.89 10.42
C SER A 108 34.70 21.09 11.33
N PRO A 109 35.85 20.48 10.99
CA PRO A 109 37.11 20.83 11.62
C PRO A 109 37.40 22.33 11.41
N SER A 110 38.04 22.95 12.38
CA SER A 110 38.51 24.34 12.31
C SER A 110 39.71 24.46 11.38
N ALA A 111 40.01 25.68 10.94
CA ALA A 111 41.18 25.93 10.09
C ALA A 111 42.50 25.40 10.69
N LYS A 112 42.67 25.44 12.02
CA LYS A 112 43.86 24.92 12.69
C LYS A 112 43.88 23.39 12.73
N GLU A 113 42.73 22.76 12.96
CA GLU A 113 42.58 21.30 12.89
C GLU A 113 42.87 20.79 11.46
N LEU A 114 42.37 21.47 10.43
CA LEU A 114 42.64 21.14 9.02
C LEU A 114 44.13 21.31 8.67
N GLN A 115 44.75 22.41 9.09
CA GLN A 115 46.18 22.65 8.88
C GLN A 115 47.04 21.55 9.54
N HIS A 116 46.62 21.06 10.71
CA HIS A 116 47.29 19.95 11.40
C HIS A 116 47.19 18.65 10.60
N LEU A 117 46.00 18.30 10.09
CA LEU A 117 45.81 17.13 9.23
C LEU A 117 46.62 17.23 7.93
N GLU A 118 46.62 18.40 7.28
CA GLU A 118 47.42 18.66 6.08
C GLU A 118 48.89 18.41 6.34
N LYS A 119 49.44 18.92 7.45
CA LYS A 119 50.83 18.69 7.81
C LYS A 119 51.14 17.20 7.99
N GLN A 120 50.26 16.46 8.64
CA GLN A 120 50.42 15.01 8.79
C GLN A 120 50.34 14.28 7.44
N ALA A 121 49.46 14.70 6.54
CA ALA A 121 49.39 14.15 5.19
C ALA A 121 50.69 14.43 4.40
N GLU A 122 51.27 15.62 4.52
CA GLU A 122 52.57 15.98 3.93
C GLU A 122 53.70 15.11 4.50
N GLU A 123 53.70 14.82 5.80
CA GLU A 123 54.67 13.92 6.45
C GLU A 123 54.55 12.47 5.92
N ILE A 124 53.32 11.95 5.77
CA ILE A 124 53.07 10.61 5.21
C ILE A 124 53.55 10.53 3.75
N LEU A 125 53.31 11.56 2.95
CA LEU A 125 53.80 11.61 1.57
C LEU A 125 55.32 11.67 1.50
N ALA A 126 55.95 12.47 2.36
CA ALA A 126 57.40 12.59 2.43
C ALA A 126 58.08 11.26 2.82
N GLU A 127 57.53 10.53 3.81
CA GLU A 127 57.99 9.19 4.20
C GLU A 127 57.91 8.17 3.04
N ARG A 128 57.01 8.43 2.07
CA ARG A 128 56.80 7.61 0.87
C ARG A 128 57.57 8.09 -0.36
N GLY A 129 58.43 9.10 -0.21
CA GLY A 129 59.27 9.62 -1.30
C GLY A 129 58.62 10.73 -2.15
N LEU A 130 57.49 11.30 -1.72
CA LEU A 130 56.83 12.45 -2.36
C LEU A 130 57.05 13.71 -1.50
N ASN A 131 58.16 14.42 -1.73
CA ASN A 131 58.51 15.61 -0.95
C ASN A 131 57.94 16.90 -1.58
N LYS A 132 57.24 17.71 -0.76
CA LYS A 132 56.62 18.98 -1.15
C LYS A 132 57.61 19.97 -1.78
N ASP A 133 58.76 20.15 -1.15
CA ASP A 133 59.74 21.17 -1.59
C ASP A 133 60.36 20.76 -2.92
N GLU A 134 60.60 19.46 -3.14
CA GLU A 134 61.10 18.93 -4.41
C GLU A 134 60.10 19.13 -5.57
N VAL A 135 58.80 18.88 -5.31
CA VAL A 135 57.73 19.09 -6.30
C VAL A 135 57.56 20.57 -6.63
N ILE A 136 57.57 21.46 -5.63
CA ILE A 136 57.45 22.91 -5.84
C ILE A 136 58.65 23.44 -6.62
N ASN A 137 59.87 23.03 -6.26
CA ASN A 137 61.11 23.47 -6.91
C ASN A 137 61.23 22.97 -8.36
N ASN A 138 60.55 21.88 -8.73
CA ASN A 138 60.50 21.39 -10.11
C ASN A 138 59.77 22.35 -11.06
N GLY A 139 58.82 23.15 -10.55
CA GLY A 139 58.06 24.13 -11.35
C GLY A 139 57.05 23.51 -12.32
N ASN A 140 56.91 22.18 -12.36
CA ASN A 140 55.95 21.48 -13.20
C ASN A 140 54.56 21.45 -12.55
N LYS A 141 53.60 22.14 -13.19
CA LYS A 141 52.20 22.20 -12.75
C LYS A 141 51.55 20.81 -12.61
N ASP A 142 51.86 19.89 -13.51
CA ASP A 142 51.29 18.53 -13.50
C ASP A 142 51.75 17.72 -12.28
N MET A 143 53.01 17.89 -11.86
CA MET A 143 53.54 17.27 -10.65
C MET A 143 52.93 17.89 -9.39
N LEU A 144 52.71 19.20 -9.40
CA LEU A 144 52.05 19.90 -8.30
C LEU A 144 50.59 19.46 -8.16
N ASP A 145 49.85 19.36 -9.27
CA ASP A 145 48.48 18.87 -9.30
C ASP A 145 48.40 17.43 -8.76
N TYR A 146 49.32 16.55 -9.20
CA TYR A 146 49.42 15.17 -8.69
C TYR A 146 49.71 15.12 -7.18
N TYR A 147 50.66 15.92 -6.70
CA TYR A 147 50.96 16.00 -5.26
C TYR A 147 49.74 16.47 -4.45
N GLN A 148 49.01 17.48 -4.93
CA GLN A 148 47.80 17.96 -4.25
C GLN A 148 46.71 16.89 -4.22
N ASP A 149 46.53 16.12 -5.30
CA ASP A 149 45.58 15.00 -5.34
C ASP A 149 45.95 13.92 -4.31
N GLN A 150 47.22 13.49 -4.26
CA GLN A 150 47.67 12.49 -3.28
C GLN A 150 47.51 12.97 -1.83
N LYS A 151 47.80 14.24 -1.57
CA LYS A 151 47.56 14.86 -0.25
C LYS A 151 46.06 14.85 0.08
N GLN A 152 45.21 15.19 -0.89
CA GLN A 152 43.76 15.20 -0.70
C GLN A 152 43.21 13.80 -0.45
N GLN A 153 43.74 12.76 -1.09
CA GLN A 153 43.37 11.37 -0.83
C GLN A 153 43.66 10.94 0.61
N ILE A 154 44.84 11.30 1.15
CA ILE A 154 45.19 11.04 2.56
C ILE A 154 44.26 11.82 3.50
N LEU A 155 44.04 13.11 3.23
CA LEU A 155 43.15 13.94 4.03
C LEU A 155 41.71 13.37 4.06
N ASN A 156 41.22 12.92 2.91
CA ASN A 156 39.92 12.27 2.80
C ASN A 156 39.90 10.97 3.63
N ALA A 157 40.94 10.14 3.54
CA ALA A 157 41.05 8.90 4.30
C ALA A 157 41.08 9.15 5.82
N GLN A 158 41.84 10.15 6.28
CA GLN A 158 41.85 10.60 7.69
C GLN A 158 40.45 10.99 8.16
N LEU A 159 39.75 11.81 7.40
CA LEU A 159 38.40 12.28 7.75
C LEU A 159 37.34 11.18 7.67
N LYS A 160 37.44 10.23 6.73
CA LYS A 160 36.56 9.05 6.65
C LYS A 160 36.74 8.14 7.86
N SER A 161 37.98 7.86 8.25
CA SER A 161 38.30 7.08 9.46
C SER A 161 37.82 7.80 10.74
N TYR A 162 38.03 9.12 10.84
CA TYR A 162 37.48 9.91 11.94
C TYR A 162 35.95 9.87 12.01
N ALA A 163 35.25 9.90 10.86
CA ALA A 163 33.80 9.76 10.79
C ALA A 163 33.32 8.39 11.32
N GLN A 164 34.03 7.28 11.07
CA GLN A 164 33.70 5.98 11.64
C GLN A 164 33.77 6.00 13.18
N ASP A 165 34.78 6.64 13.75
CA ASP A 165 34.97 6.71 15.21
C ASP A 165 33.87 7.53 15.91
N ILE A 166 33.50 8.69 15.34
CA ILE A 166 32.41 9.50 15.91
C ILE A 166 31.04 8.84 15.73
N MET A 167 30.86 7.99 14.72
CA MET A 167 29.62 7.21 14.54
C MET A 167 29.58 5.98 15.47
N ASN A 168 30.73 5.39 15.82
CA ASN A 168 30.83 4.43 16.92
C ASN A 168 30.40 5.07 18.26
N GLU A 169 30.90 6.29 18.53
CA GLU A 169 30.49 7.05 19.70
C GLU A 169 29.00 7.45 19.65
N TYR A 170 28.45 7.69 18.46
CA TYR A 170 27.02 7.96 18.28
C TYR A 170 26.19 6.75 18.73
N ALA A 171 26.54 5.54 18.28
CA ALA A 171 25.88 4.30 18.71
C ALA A 171 26.03 4.06 20.21
N HIS A 172 27.25 4.25 20.75
CA HIS A 172 27.54 4.07 22.17
C HIS A 172 26.69 5.00 23.05
N GLN A 173 26.57 6.28 22.69
CA GLN A 173 25.76 7.23 23.47
C GLN A 173 24.25 6.95 23.39
N MET A 174 23.76 6.33 22.30
CA MET A 174 22.35 5.93 22.21
C MET A 174 21.99 4.86 23.25
N ASP A 175 22.96 4.07 23.72
CA ASP A 175 22.81 3.03 24.75
C ASP A 175 21.57 2.14 24.50
N ARG A 176 21.55 1.54 23.30
CA ARG A 176 20.44 0.70 22.81
C ARG A 176 20.84 -0.76 22.75
N GLU A 177 19.85 -1.63 22.85
CA GLU A 177 19.99 -3.06 22.62
C GLU A 177 19.21 -3.48 21.39
N ILE A 178 19.79 -4.40 20.62
CA ILE A 178 19.19 -5.04 19.45
C ILE A 178 19.27 -6.55 19.63
N TYR A 179 18.35 -7.30 19.00
CA TYR A 179 18.44 -8.75 18.97
C TYR A 179 19.68 -9.18 18.16
N ALA A 180 20.44 -10.11 18.72
CA ALA A 180 21.69 -10.59 18.14
C ALA A 180 21.46 -11.41 16.86
N ASN A 181 20.39 -12.23 16.84
CA ASN A 181 20.08 -13.17 15.76
C ASN A 181 18.68 -12.87 15.18
N GLN A 182 18.60 -11.87 14.30
CA GLN A 182 17.34 -11.35 13.74
C GLN A 182 16.60 -12.37 12.86
N ASP A 183 17.34 -13.26 12.22
CA ASP A 183 16.85 -14.39 11.42
C ASP A 183 16.20 -15.49 12.28
N LYS A 184 16.45 -15.50 13.59
CA LYS A 184 15.91 -16.46 14.56
C LYS A 184 14.78 -15.91 15.42
N LEU A 185 14.21 -14.77 15.02
CA LEU A 185 13.03 -14.17 15.65
C LEU A 185 11.73 -14.67 15.01
N PRO A 186 10.61 -14.65 15.73
CA PRO A 186 9.33 -15.06 15.18
C PRO A 186 8.85 -14.12 14.06
N SER A 187 8.20 -14.69 13.06
CA SER A 187 7.48 -13.99 12.00
C SER A 187 6.23 -13.27 12.52
N ASP A 188 5.65 -12.36 11.72
CA ASP A 188 4.41 -11.66 12.10
C ASP A 188 3.19 -12.60 12.26
N LYS A 189 3.21 -13.79 11.67
CA LYS A 189 2.19 -14.81 11.89
C LYS A 189 2.37 -15.47 13.26
N GLU A 190 3.58 -15.97 13.56
CA GLU A 190 3.91 -16.62 14.83
C GLU A 190 3.74 -15.65 16.02
N ARG A 191 4.10 -14.37 15.85
CA ARG A 191 3.85 -13.33 16.85
C ARG A 191 2.38 -13.17 17.18
N ARG A 192 1.48 -13.25 16.18
CA ARG A 192 0.04 -13.15 16.39
C ARG A 192 -0.51 -14.38 17.09
N GLU A 193 0.00 -15.56 16.76
CA GLU A 193 -0.38 -16.82 17.40
C GLU A 193 0.03 -16.85 18.88
N MET A 194 1.19 -16.29 19.23
CA MET A 194 1.68 -16.23 20.62
C MET A 194 1.13 -15.03 21.42
N LEU A 195 0.57 -14.01 20.78
CA LEU A 195 0.12 -12.78 21.45
C LEU A 195 -0.92 -13.04 22.56
N PRO A 196 -1.95 -13.91 22.37
CA PRO A 196 -2.91 -14.21 23.42
C PRO A 196 -2.25 -14.77 24.68
N GLU A 197 -1.24 -15.63 24.54
CA GLU A 197 -0.51 -16.20 25.67
C GLU A 197 0.35 -15.15 26.39
N VAL A 198 0.97 -14.24 25.64
CA VAL A 198 1.71 -13.10 26.21
C VAL A 198 0.76 -12.19 27.00
N GLU A 199 -0.43 -11.89 26.46
CA GLU A 199 -1.41 -11.03 27.12
C GLU A 199 -2.02 -11.72 28.36
N ARG A 200 -2.32 -13.02 28.29
CA ARG A 200 -2.78 -13.80 29.44
C ARG A 200 -1.79 -13.74 30.60
N ARG A 201 -0.52 -14.09 30.36
CA ARG A 201 0.54 -14.06 31.40
C ARG A 201 0.80 -12.65 31.92
N TYR A 202 0.74 -11.63 31.05
CA TYR A 202 0.91 -10.24 31.48
C TYR A 202 -0.25 -9.76 32.35
N ASN A 203 -1.49 -10.13 32.03
CA ASN A 203 -2.65 -9.80 32.84
C ASN A 203 -2.63 -10.52 34.20
N GLU A 204 -2.21 -11.78 34.25
CA GLU A 204 -1.97 -12.52 35.50
C GLU A 204 -0.94 -11.81 36.38
N TYR A 205 0.19 -11.39 35.79
CA TYR A 205 1.19 -10.59 36.50
C TYR A 205 0.62 -9.25 37.03
N LEU A 206 -0.19 -8.54 36.24
CA LEU A 206 -0.80 -7.29 36.68
C LEU A 206 -1.78 -7.49 37.85
N GLN A 207 -2.53 -8.60 37.84
CA GLN A 207 -3.41 -8.97 38.94
C GLN A 207 -2.62 -9.30 40.22
N GLU A 208 -1.53 -10.05 40.11
CA GLU A 208 -0.62 -10.34 41.22
C GLU A 208 0.04 -9.07 41.78
N ALA A 209 0.37 -8.11 40.91
CA ALA A 209 0.89 -6.80 41.29
C ALA A 209 -0.16 -5.88 41.94
N GLY A 210 -1.42 -6.32 42.02
CA GLY A 210 -2.52 -5.58 42.65
C GLY A 210 -3.14 -4.49 41.77
N VAL A 211 -2.87 -4.48 40.46
CA VAL A 211 -3.44 -3.51 39.52
C VAL A 211 -4.88 -3.90 39.18
N LYS A 212 -5.85 -3.10 39.62
CA LYS A 212 -7.25 -3.23 39.20
C LYS A 212 -7.41 -2.75 37.76
N ILE A 213 -7.29 -3.68 36.83
CA ILE A 213 -7.76 -3.49 35.45
C ILE A 213 -9.27 -3.35 35.56
N SER A 214 -9.85 -2.23 35.11
CA SER A 214 -11.29 -2.22 34.90
C SER A 214 -11.55 -3.25 33.81
N THR A 215 -12.08 -4.40 34.19
CA THR A 215 -12.95 -5.12 33.28
C THR A 215 -14.03 -4.10 32.94
N GLN A 216 -13.87 -3.39 31.82
CA GLN A 216 -15.00 -3.33 30.93
C GLN A 216 -15.43 -4.79 30.86
N GLU A 217 -16.63 -5.09 31.33
CA GLU A 217 -17.40 -6.09 30.63
C GLU A 217 -17.36 -5.61 29.16
N ASN A 218 -16.30 -6.00 28.43
CA ASN A 218 -16.53 -6.54 27.13
C ASN A 218 -17.54 -7.63 27.45
N GLU A 219 -18.83 -7.32 27.29
CA GLU A 219 -19.80 -8.36 27.05
C GLU A 219 -19.07 -9.30 26.10
N ALA A 220 -18.84 -10.54 26.56
CA ALA A 220 -18.23 -11.55 25.70
C ALA A 220 -18.98 -11.45 24.38
N PRO A 221 -18.29 -11.21 23.24
CA PRO A 221 -18.98 -10.89 22.00
C PRO A 221 -20.11 -11.91 21.86
N LEU A 222 -21.37 -11.46 21.86
CA LEU A 222 -22.46 -12.43 21.81
C LEU A 222 -22.29 -13.16 20.48
N TYR A 223 -22.25 -14.48 20.51
CA TYR A 223 -22.21 -15.29 19.31
C TYR A 223 -23.56 -15.95 19.10
N HIS A 224 -24.08 -15.81 17.90
CA HIS A 224 -25.24 -16.55 17.44
C HIS A 224 -24.79 -17.89 16.88
N ASN A 225 -25.31 -18.99 17.43
CA ASN A 225 -24.97 -20.34 16.99
C ASN A 225 -25.88 -20.77 15.85
N LEU A 226 -25.26 -21.09 14.72
CA LEU A 226 -25.95 -21.43 13.48
C LEU A 226 -25.56 -22.84 13.06
N GLU A 227 -26.54 -23.63 12.68
CA GLU A 227 -26.30 -24.86 11.95
C GLU A 227 -26.06 -24.53 10.47
N TYR A 228 -24.86 -24.79 9.98
CA TYR A 228 -24.49 -24.59 8.59
C TYR A 228 -24.44 -25.94 7.88
N ARG A 229 -24.99 -26.01 6.66
CA ARG A 229 -24.91 -27.23 5.84
C ARG A 229 -23.54 -27.38 5.22
N LYS A 230 -22.91 -26.27 4.85
CA LYS A 230 -21.54 -26.24 4.34
C LYS A 230 -20.80 -24.95 4.61
N VAL A 231 -19.48 -25.07 4.78
CA VAL A 231 -18.52 -23.97 4.80
C VAL A 231 -17.60 -24.02 3.57
N THR A 232 -17.36 -22.88 2.93
CA THR A 232 -16.29 -22.69 1.93
C THR A 232 -15.26 -21.72 2.52
N GLU A 233 -14.07 -22.23 2.84
CA GLU A 233 -12.99 -21.40 3.36
C GLU A 233 -12.38 -20.51 2.25
N LEU A 234 -12.15 -19.25 2.58
CA LEU A 234 -11.52 -18.23 1.73
C LEU A 234 -10.33 -17.61 2.47
N ASP A 235 -9.42 -16.97 1.74
CA ASP A 235 -8.20 -16.37 2.32
C ASP A 235 -8.46 -15.36 3.46
N LYS A 236 -9.65 -14.73 3.49
CA LYS A 236 -10.03 -13.68 4.45
C LYS A 236 -11.25 -14.02 5.33
N GLY A 237 -11.81 -15.22 5.21
CA GLY A 237 -13.04 -15.60 5.90
C GLY A 237 -13.59 -16.92 5.40
N ALA A 238 -14.85 -17.20 5.68
CA ALA A 238 -15.53 -18.35 5.11
C ALA A 238 -16.96 -18.00 4.72
N VAL A 239 -17.50 -18.70 3.75
CA VAL A 239 -18.91 -18.61 3.37
C VAL A 239 -19.65 -19.80 3.97
N PHE A 240 -20.60 -19.52 4.85
CA PHE A 240 -21.48 -20.50 5.47
C PHE A 240 -22.80 -20.56 4.72
N SER A 241 -23.17 -21.75 4.25
CA SER A 241 -24.51 -22.01 3.71
C SER A 241 -25.42 -22.39 4.87
N ILE A 242 -26.34 -21.48 5.23
CA ILE A 242 -27.25 -21.60 6.37
C ILE A 242 -28.65 -21.83 5.84
N TYR A 243 -29.35 -22.82 6.40
CA TYR A 243 -30.74 -23.09 6.06
C TYR A 243 -31.68 -22.34 7.01
N ASP A 244 -32.51 -21.45 6.46
CA ASP A 244 -33.60 -20.84 7.23
C ASP A 244 -34.84 -21.75 7.18
N SER A 245 -35.06 -22.50 8.26
CA SER A 245 -36.22 -23.38 8.41
C SER A 245 -37.58 -22.66 8.37
N SER A 246 -37.64 -21.36 8.68
CA SER A 246 -38.89 -20.59 8.64
C SER A 246 -39.30 -20.17 7.24
N ARG A 247 -38.32 -20.11 6.32
CA ARG A 247 -38.48 -19.63 4.92
C ARG A 247 -38.18 -20.70 3.87
N ASP A 248 -37.80 -21.90 4.30
CA ASP A 248 -37.43 -23.05 3.47
C ASP A 248 -36.43 -22.71 2.35
N ALA A 249 -35.40 -21.92 2.69
CA ALA A 249 -34.40 -21.42 1.75
C ALA A 249 -32.99 -21.46 2.35
N ASN A 250 -31.97 -21.63 1.50
CA ASN A 250 -30.57 -21.56 1.91
C ASN A 250 -29.97 -20.19 1.57
N TYR A 251 -29.22 -19.64 2.52
CA TYR A 251 -28.54 -18.37 2.39
C TYR A 251 -27.04 -18.53 2.59
N ASN A 252 -26.25 -17.89 1.72
CA ASN A 252 -24.80 -17.88 1.84
C ASN A 252 -24.34 -16.66 2.64
N LEU A 253 -23.86 -16.88 3.86
CA LEU A 253 -23.34 -15.85 4.74
C LEU A 253 -21.81 -15.88 4.69
N TYR A 254 -21.19 -14.88 4.06
CA TYR A 254 -19.76 -14.64 4.24
C TYR A 254 -19.50 -14.11 5.64
N VAL A 255 -18.58 -14.73 6.38
CA VAL A 255 -18.12 -14.25 7.67
C VAL A 255 -16.59 -14.12 7.65
N PRO A 256 -16.04 -12.93 7.95
CA PRO A 256 -14.60 -12.74 8.09
C PRO A 256 -14.01 -13.70 9.14
N LYS A 257 -12.76 -14.11 8.96
CA LYS A 257 -12.09 -15.11 9.82
C LYS A 257 -12.03 -14.69 11.30
N GLU A 258 -12.08 -13.39 11.57
CA GLU A 258 -12.05 -12.80 12.90
C GLU A 258 -13.43 -12.75 13.59
N LYS A 259 -14.50 -13.20 12.90
CA LYS A 259 -15.90 -13.01 13.32
C LYS A 259 -16.71 -14.30 13.45
N TYR A 260 -16.08 -15.47 13.30
CA TYR A 260 -16.73 -16.75 13.54
C TYR A 260 -15.80 -17.75 14.22
N GLU A 261 -16.38 -18.69 14.95
CA GLU A 261 -15.72 -19.87 15.49
C GLU A 261 -16.45 -21.13 15.05
N LEU A 262 -15.69 -22.14 14.60
CA LEU A 262 -16.22 -23.44 14.20
C LEU A 262 -16.20 -24.39 15.39
N GLU A 263 -17.33 -25.01 15.70
CA GLU A 263 -17.39 -26.03 16.74
C GLU A 263 -16.85 -27.37 16.18
N ALA A 264 -15.65 -27.76 16.62
CA ALA A 264 -14.90 -28.88 16.08
C ALA A 264 -15.71 -30.20 16.10
N GLY A 265 -15.85 -30.82 14.92
CA GLY A 265 -16.60 -32.07 14.76
C GLY A 265 -18.11 -31.92 14.63
N THR A 266 -18.64 -30.70 14.52
CA THR A 266 -20.07 -30.42 14.33
C THR A 266 -20.33 -29.55 13.09
N GLN A 267 -21.59 -29.47 12.66
CA GLN A 267 -22.06 -28.55 11.60
C GLN A 267 -22.53 -27.21 12.19
N ARG A 268 -21.85 -26.71 13.24
CA ARG A 268 -22.23 -25.49 13.96
C ARG A 268 -21.14 -24.43 13.92
N VAL A 269 -21.56 -23.21 13.61
CA VAL A 269 -20.72 -22.02 13.60
C VAL A 269 -21.28 -21.00 14.58
N SER A 270 -20.41 -20.49 15.45
CA SER A 270 -20.69 -19.37 16.33
C SER A 270 -20.30 -18.09 15.59
N VAL A 271 -21.27 -17.29 15.15
CA VAL A 271 -21.01 -16.02 14.42
C VAL A 271 -21.33 -14.85 15.32
N LEU A 272 -20.45 -13.85 15.34
CA LEU A 272 -20.59 -12.69 16.19
C LEU A 272 -21.91 -11.92 15.88
N GLU A 273 -22.75 -11.69 16.89
CA GLU A 273 -24.18 -11.37 16.77
C GLU A 273 -24.44 -10.03 16.07
N GLU A 274 -23.63 -9.00 16.32
CA GLU A 274 -23.72 -7.72 15.57
C GLU A 274 -23.48 -7.93 14.07
N TYR A 275 -22.56 -8.83 13.70
CA TYR A 275 -22.26 -9.11 12.29
C TYR A 275 -23.34 -10.00 11.67
N PHE A 276 -23.83 -10.99 12.41
CA PHE A 276 -24.91 -11.86 11.98
C PHE A 276 -26.19 -11.08 11.74
N SER A 277 -26.60 -10.23 12.68
CA SER A 277 -27.85 -9.47 12.61
C SER A 277 -27.86 -8.51 11.42
N ASP A 278 -26.80 -7.74 11.21
CA ASP A 278 -26.68 -6.80 10.09
C ASP A 278 -26.68 -7.53 8.73
N LYS A 279 -25.87 -8.58 8.57
CA LYS A 279 -25.71 -9.27 7.28
C LYS A 279 -26.81 -10.26 6.95
N TYR A 280 -27.37 -10.96 7.93
CA TYR A 280 -28.50 -11.86 7.73
C TYR A 280 -29.76 -11.06 7.39
N SER A 281 -29.99 -9.93 8.07
CA SER A 281 -31.09 -9.01 7.73
C SER A 281 -30.95 -8.47 6.31
N ASP A 282 -29.76 -8.03 5.89
CA ASP A 282 -29.49 -7.61 4.49
C ASP A 282 -29.84 -8.71 3.46
N ILE A 283 -29.47 -9.95 3.74
CA ILE A 283 -29.68 -11.10 2.84
C ILE A 283 -31.17 -11.48 2.76
N VAL A 284 -31.87 -11.50 3.90
CA VAL A 284 -33.31 -11.82 3.97
C VAL A 284 -34.15 -10.69 3.36
N LYS A 285 -33.87 -9.42 3.69
CA LYS A 285 -34.48 -8.23 3.05
C LYS A 285 -34.18 -8.18 1.55
N GLY A 286 -33.00 -8.65 1.15
CA GLY A 286 -32.60 -8.82 -0.23
C GLY A 286 -33.55 -9.74 -1.02
N ALA A 287 -33.82 -10.91 -0.45
CA ALA A 287 -34.71 -11.92 -1.02
C ALA A 287 -36.20 -11.54 -0.97
N GLU A 288 -36.67 -10.94 0.13
CA GLU A 288 -38.05 -10.45 0.29
C GLU A 288 -38.36 -9.31 -0.70
N TYR A 289 -37.42 -8.37 -0.89
CA TYR A 289 -37.52 -7.31 -1.91
C TYR A 289 -37.60 -7.88 -3.33
N ASN A 290 -36.71 -8.82 -3.67
CA ASN A 290 -36.65 -9.42 -5.01
C ASN A 290 -37.94 -10.17 -5.36
N ASN A 291 -38.56 -10.83 -4.37
CA ASN A 291 -39.78 -11.62 -4.54
C ASN A 291 -41.06 -10.81 -4.34
N GLN A 292 -40.98 -9.52 -4.03
CA GLN A 292 -42.14 -8.64 -3.91
C GLN A 292 -42.88 -8.57 -5.26
N ILE A 293 -44.18 -8.80 -5.27
CA ILE A 293 -45.03 -8.56 -6.46
C ILE A 293 -45.24 -7.05 -6.57
N ILE A 294 -44.87 -6.48 -7.72
CA ILE A 294 -45.04 -5.06 -8.01
C ILE A 294 -45.87 -4.85 -9.27
N SER A 295 -46.49 -3.68 -9.38
CA SER A 295 -47.17 -3.23 -10.58
C SER A 295 -46.14 -2.82 -11.63
N VAL A 296 -46.18 -3.49 -12.78
CA VAL A 296 -45.39 -3.18 -13.98
C VAL A 296 -45.98 -1.98 -14.70
N SER A 297 -47.29 -1.80 -14.58
CA SER A 297 -48.04 -0.76 -15.29
C SER A 297 -47.90 0.64 -14.68
N ASP A 298 -47.24 0.77 -13.52
CA ASP A 298 -47.06 2.06 -12.85
C ASP A 298 -46.28 3.04 -13.72
N ASN A 299 -46.87 4.21 -13.99
CA ASN A 299 -46.31 5.28 -14.84
C ASN A 299 -45.99 4.86 -16.29
N ALA A 300 -46.57 3.75 -16.78
CA ALA A 300 -46.46 3.32 -18.16
C ALA A 300 -47.79 3.43 -18.90
N THR A 301 -47.72 3.72 -20.21
CA THR A 301 -48.85 3.43 -21.11
C THR A 301 -48.71 2.03 -21.67
N VAL A 302 -49.82 1.28 -21.67
CA VAL A 302 -49.86 -0.15 -21.99
C VAL A 302 -50.51 -0.39 -23.35
N ASP A 303 -49.86 -1.18 -24.21
CA ASP A 303 -50.37 -1.59 -25.54
C ASP A 303 -50.15 -3.11 -25.76
N TYR A 304 -50.64 -3.66 -26.88
CA TYR A 304 -50.62 -5.10 -27.18
C TYR A 304 -50.03 -5.39 -28.56
N SER A 305 -49.20 -6.43 -28.64
CA SER A 305 -48.62 -6.85 -29.92
C SER A 305 -48.45 -8.37 -30.02
N LYS A 306 -48.56 -8.89 -31.25
CA LYS A 306 -48.24 -10.29 -31.60
C LYS A 306 -46.97 -10.39 -32.46
N GLU A 307 -46.25 -9.29 -32.62
CA GLU A 307 -45.01 -9.27 -33.39
C GLU A 307 -43.86 -9.89 -32.60
N ARG A 308 -42.80 -10.26 -33.33
CA ARG A 308 -41.59 -10.79 -32.74
C ARG A 308 -40.84 -9.67 -32.02
N PHE A 309 -40.45 -9.89 -30.77
CA PHE A 309 -39.78 -8.88 -29.95
C PHE A 309 -38.53 -9.42 -29.25
N LYS A 310 -37.72 -8.51 -28.72
CA LYS A 310 -36.58 -8.78 -27.85
C LYS A 310 -37.05 -8.68 -26.40
N ASP A 311 -36.76 -9.70 -25.60
CA ASP A 311 -37.08 -9.77 -24.17
C ASP A 311 -35.79 -10.08 -23.39
N TYR A 312 -35.77 -9.65 -22.13
CA TYR A 312 -34.75 -10.01 -21.17
C TYR A 312 -35.36 -10.88 -20.08
N SER A 313 -34.59 -11.82 -19.55
CA SER A 313 -35.06 -12.68 -18.47
C SER A 313 -33.98 -12.85 -17.43
N CYS A 314 -34.43 -12.96 -16.18
CA CYS A 314 -33.62 -13.51 -15.11
C CYS A 314 -33.27 -14.96 -15.48
N ASP A 315 -31.98 -15.29 -15.45
CA ASP A 315 -31.45 -16.63 -15.68
C ASP A 315 -30.71 -17.04 -14.41
N ASP A 316 -31.50 -17.48 -13.43
CA ASP A 316 -31.01 -18.02 -12.17
C ASP A 316 -30.35 -19.38 -12.39
N LYS A 317 -29.13 -19.51 -11.89
CA LYS A 317 -28.33 -20.73 -12.00
C LYS A 317 -27.90 -21.21 -10.64
N VAL A 318 -28.04 -22.50 -10.44
CA VAL A 318 -27.42 -23.23 -9.34
C VAL A 318 -26.00 -23.56 -9.74
N VAL A 319 -25.03 -23.17 -8.92
CA VAL A 319 -23.61 -23.44 -9.15
C VAL A 319 -23.13 -24.46 -8.14
N ILE A 320 -22.65 -25.59 -8.65
CA ILE A 320 -22.07 -26.66 -7.84
C ILE A 320 -20.58 -26.72 -8.14
N ASN A 321 -19.75 -26.71 -7.09
CA ASN A 321 -18.29 -26.79 -7.24
C ASN A 321 -17.84 -28.25 -7.35
N TYR A 322 -17.06 -28.56 -8.38
CA TYR A 322 -16.51 -29.88 -8.65
C TYR A 322 -14.99 -29.86 -8.52
N ASN A 323 -14.45 -30.70 -7.65
CA ASN A 323 -13.00 -30.85 -7.50
C ASN A 323 -12.44 -31.73 -8.63
N TYR A 324 -11.62 -31.13 -9.50
CA TYR A 324 -10.88 -31.81 -10.54
C TYR A 324 -9.50 -32.24 -10.01
N LYS A 325 -9.47 -33.42 -9.38
CA LYS A 325 -8.32 -33.96 -8.63
C LYS A 325 -7.02 -34.00 -9.43
N GLU A 326 -7.08 -34.34 -10.71
CA GLU A 326 -5.92 -34.51 -11.58
C GLU A 326 -5.13 -33.21 -11.81
N PHE A 327 -5.78 -32.05 -11.64
CA PHE A 327 -5.17 -30.73 -11.82
C PHE A 327 -5.23 -29.87 -10.55
N ASP A 328 -5.63 -30.46 -9.41
CA ASP A 328 -5.87 -29.77 -8.14
C ASP A 328 -6.66 -28.46 -8.32
N LYS A 329 -7.77 -28.55 -9.07
CA LYS A 329 -8.55 -27.38 -9.48
C LYS A 329 -10.03 -27.53 -9.19
N GLU A 330 -10.62 -26.51 -8.58
CA GLU A 330 -12.07 -26.42 -8.42
C GLU A 330 -12.72 -25.83 -9.68
N LEU A 331 -13.64 -26.60 -10.30
CA LEU A 331 -14.43 -26.20 -11.46
C LEU A 331 -15.85 -25.85 -11.04
N LYS A 332 -16.39 -24.75 -11.57
CA LYS A 332 -17.79 -24.35 -11.33
C LYS A 332 -18.71 -24.99 -12.38
N LEU A 333 -19.67 -25.78 -11.91
CA LEU A 333 -20.71 -26.38 -12.75
C LEU A 333 -21.98 -25.54 -12.66
N TYR A 334 -22.48 -25.06 -13.80
CA TYR A 334 -23.66 -24.18 -13.86
C TYR A 334 -24.89 -24.96 -14.32
N PHE A 335 -25.90 -25.03 -13.47
CA PHE A 335 -27.18 -25.68 -13.72
C PHE A 335 -28.29 -24.64 -13.77
N SER A 336 -29.18 -24.77 -14.74
CA SER A 336 -30.43 -24.00 -14.80
C SER A 336 -31.39 -24.54 -13.74
N LYS A 337 -32.29 -23.70 -13.19
CA LYS A 337 -33.26 -24.15 -12.18
C LYS A 337 -34.13 -25.35 -12.62
N ASN A 338 -34.40 -25.52 -13.91
CA ASN A 338 -35.15 -26.67 -14.44
C ASN A 338 -34.31 -27.95 -14.61
N GLU A 339 -32.99 -27.88 -14.40
CA GLU A 339 -32.08 -29.04 -14.38
C GLU A 339 -31.92 -29.61 -12.96
N CYS A 340 -32.54 -28.98 -11.94
CA CYS A 340 -32.40 -29.31 -10.54
C CYS A 340 -33.76 -29.35 -9.84
N ASP A 341 -33.94 -30.28 -8.91
CA ASP A 341 -35.08 -30.30 -8.00
C ASP A 341 -34.61 -29.83 -6.62
N PHE A 342 -35.37 -28.95 -5.95
CA PHE A 342 -35.05 -28.53 -4.59
C PHE A 342 -35.88 -29.34 -3.59
N VAL A 343 -35.24 -30.17 -2.78
CA VAL A 343 -35.91 -31.11 -1.87
C VAL A 343 -35.20 -31.09 -0.52
N ASN A 344 -35.92 -30.84 0.57
CA ASN A 344 -35.40 -30.86 1.95
C ASN A 344 -34.16 -29.97 2.18
N GLY A 345 -34.08 -28.84 1.48
CA GLY A 345 -32.96 -27.91 1.58
C GLY A 345 -31.71 -28.29 0.79
N ASN A 346 -31.77 -29.28 -0.10
CA ASN A 346 -30.66 -29.66 -0.99
C ASN A 346 -31.11 -29.64 -2.45
N TYR A 347 -30.19 -29.30 -3.36
CA TYR A 347 -30.46 -29.44 -4.79
C TYR A 347 -30.14 -30.87 -5.24
N GLN A 348 -31.11 -31.47 -5.89
CA GLN A 348 -31.05 -32.79 -6.48
C GLN A 348 -30.87 -32.67 -7.99
N VAL A 349 -29.87 -33.35 -8.54
CA VAL A 349 -29.58 -33.36 -9.98
C VAL A 349 -29.45 -34.79 -10.46
N LYS A 350 -30.03 -35.10 -11.61
CA LYS A 350 -29.83 -36.41 -12.26
C LYS A 350 -28.33 -36.60 -12.59
N GLU A 351 -27.76 -37.72 -12.16
CA GLU A 351 -26.36 -38.11 -12.37
C GLU A 351 -25.89 -37.91 -13.82
N LYS A 352 -26.72 -38.26 -14.81
CA LYS A 352 -26.45 -38.00 -16.23
C LYS A 352 -26.20 -36.51 -16.53
N VAL A 353 -27.07 -35.62 -16.04
CA VAL A 353 -26.96 -34.16 -16.23
C VAL A 353 -25.71 -33.63 -15.53
N PHE A 354 -25.43 -34.10 -14.32
CA PHE A 354 -24.22 -33.75 -13.58
C PHE A 354 -22.95 -34.13 -14.36
N ASN A 355 -22.86 -35.36 -14.84
CA ASN A 355 -21.72 -35.87 -15.60
C ASN A 355 -21.52 -35.09 -16.92
N ASP A 356 -22.61 -34.69 -17.58
CA ASP A 356 -22.54 -33.82 -18.76
C ASP A 356 -21.95 -32.44 -18.44
N LYS A 357 -22.36 -31.82 -17.33
CA LYS A 357 -21.79 -30.53 -16.90
C LYS A 357 -20.32 -30.67 -16.50
N VAL A 358 -19.94 -31.74 -15.81
CA VAL A 358 -18.53 -32.04 -15.48
C VAL A 358 -17.70 -32.15 -16.76
N TYR A 359 -18.18 -32.90 -17.76
CA TYR A 359 -17.50 -33.05 -19.03
C TYR A 359 -17.31 -31.71 -19.74
N GLN A 360 -18.36 -30.86 -19.78
CA GLN A 360 -18.30 -29.53 -20.37
C GLN A 360 -17.28 -28.65 -19.64
N ALA A 361 -17.33 -28.60 -18.31
CA ALA A 361 -16.40 -27.81 -17.50
C ALA A 361 -14.95 -28.26 -17.66
N LYS A 362 -14.69 -29.58 -17.66
CA LYS A 362 -13.36 -30.15 -17.97
C LYS A 362 -12.90 -29.73 -19.35
N THR A 363 -13.76 -29.84 -20.36
CA THR A 363 -13.45 -29.43 -21.74
C THR A 363 -13.07 -27.94 -21.81
N THR A 364 -13.83 -27.05 -21.17
CA THR A 364 -13.53 -25.62 -21.11
C THR A 364 -12.20 -25.33 -20.41
N PHE A 365 -11.92 -26.01 -19.30
CA PHE A 365 -10.64 -25.89 -18.58
C PHE A 365 -9.47 -26.37 -19.45
N LEU A 366 -9.58 -27.56 -20.05
CA LEU A 366 -8.52 -28.16 -20.87
C LEU A 366 -8.22 -27.34 -22.14
N ASN A 367 -9.24 -26.72 -22.75
CA ASN A 367 -9.03 -25.78 -23.86
C ASN A 367 -8.13 -24.59 -23.48
N LYS A 368 -8.19 -24.13 -22.22
CA LYS A 368 -7.32 -23.06 -21.71
C LYS A 368 -5.96 -23.59 -21.29
N GLN A 369 -5.95 -24.71 -20.58
CA GLN A 369 -4.72 -25.33 -20.05
C GLN A 369 -3.75 -25.76 -21.17
N PHE A 370 -4.30 -26.19 -22.31
CA PHE A 370 -3.53 -26.64 -23.48
C PHE A 370 -3.77 -25.72 -24.68
N SER A 371 -3.82 -24.40 -24.46
CA SER A 371 -4.00 -23.41 -25.52
C SER A 371 -2.93 -23.51 -26.60
N ASP A 372 -1.69 -23.76 -26.21
CA ASP A 372 -0.54 -23.81 -27.12
C ASP A 372 -0.61 -25.03 -28.04
N GLU A 373 -1.03 -26.17 -27.49
CA GLU A 373 -1.23 -27.40 -28.26
C GLU A 373 -2.43 -27.26 -29.22
N ARG A 374 -3.50 -26.61 -28.76
CA ARG A 374 -4.63 -26.27 -29.63
C ARG A 374 -4.20 -25.32 -30.76
N GLN A 375 -3.30 -24.38 -30.48
CA GLN A 375 -2.72 -23.49 -31.49
C GLN A 375 -1.82 -24.26 -32.47
N ARG A 376 -1.05 -25.25 -31.99
CA ARG A 376 -0.25 -26.13 -32.85
C ARG A 376 -1.12 -26.92 -33.84
N ILE A 377 -2.21 -27.53 -33.36
CA ILE A 377 -3.19 -28.22 -34.22
C ILE A 377 -3.83 -27.25 -35.21
N PHE A 378 -4.13 -26.03 -34.78
CA PHE A 378 -4.65 -24.96 -35.64
C PHE A 378 -3.68 -24.63 -36.78
N ASP A 379 -2.40 -24.42 -36.46
CA ASP A 379 -1.37 -24.04 -37.44
C ASP A 379 -1.06 -25.19 -38.43
N GLU A 380 -0.98 -26.43 -37.94
CA GLU A 380 -0.78 -27.63 -38.76
C GLU A 380 -1.92 -27.81 -39.76
N LYS A 381 -3.18 -27.67 -39.31
CA LYS A 381 -4.36 -27.78 -40.16
C LYS A 381 -4.50 -26.60 -41.13
N ALA A 382 -4.18 -25.39 -40.68
CA ALA A 382 -4.17 -24.20 -41.54
C ALA A 382 -3.17 -24.41 -42.69
N LYS A 383 -1.99 -24.97 -42.40
CA LYS A 383 -0.97 -25.30 -43.40
C LYS A 383 -1.42 -26.41 -44.35
N GLU A 384 -2.08 -27.47 -43.85
CA GLU A 384 -2.64 -28.56 -44.66
C GLU A 384 -3.66 -28.05 -45.69
N LEU A 385 -4.52 -27.12 -45.27
CA LEU A 385 -5.60 -26.57 -46.09
C LEU A 385 -5.19 -25.31 -46.89
N GLY A 386 -3.95 -24.85 -46.74
CA GLY A 386 -3.40 -23.68 -47.45
C GLY A 386 -3.90 -22.31 -46.96
N TYR A 387 -4.40 -22.22 -45.73
CA TYR A 387 -4.87 -20.98 -45.12
C TYR A 387 -3.72 -20.16 -44.49
N ASN A 388 -3.83 -18.82 -44.54
CA ASN A 388 -2.86 -17.90 -43.95
C ASN A 388 -3.55 -16.89 -43.02
N PHE A 389 -3.37 -17.04 -41.70
CA PHE A 389 -3.95 -16.17 -40.68
C PHE A 389 -2.98 -15.07 -40.17
N THR A 390 -1.83 -14.88 -40.82
CA THR A 390 -0.82 -13.88 -40.42
C THR A 390 -1.42 -12.48 -40.47
N LYS A 391 -1.22 -11.67 -39.42
CA LYS A 391 -1.65 -10.27 -39.36
C LYS A 391 -0.46 -9.31 -39.39
N VAL A 392 -0.61 -8.19 -40.08
CA VAL A 392 0.30 -7.04 -40.08
C VAL A 392 -0.38 -5.86 -39.42
N THR A 393 0.40 -5.03 -38.73
CA THR A 393 -0.10 -3.84 -38.03
C THR A 393 0.25 -2.61 -38.84
N ASP A 394 -0.73 -1.77 -39.16
CA ASP A 394 -0.47 -0.50 -39.84
C ASP A 394 0.10 0.57 -38.90
N GLU A 395 0.50 1.70 -39.46
CA GLU A 395 1.05 2.86 -38.76
C GLU A 395 0.11 3.48 -37.71
N ASN A 396 -1.18 3.12 -37.73
CA ASN A 396 -2.19 3.54 -36.77
C ASN A 396 -2.54 2.45 -35.74
N GLY A 397 -1.77 1.35 -35.68
CA GLY A 397 -1.99 0.24 -34.75
C GLY A 397 -3.11 -0.72 -35.17
N LYS A 398 -3.68 -0.59 -36.37
CA LYS A 398 -4.77 -1.46 -36.84
C LYS A 398 -4.21 -2.73 -37.48
N GLN A 399 -4.61 -3.88 -36.93
CA GLN A 399 -4.20 -5.18 -37.45
C GLN A 399 -5.04 -5.60 -38.66
N THR A 400 -4.40 -5.92 -39.78
CA THR A 400 -5.02 -6.48 -40.99
C THR A 400 -4.34 -7.80 -41.38
N TYR A 401 -5.05 -8.71 -42.04
CA TYR A 401 -4.45 -9.97 -42.48
C TYR A 401 -3.48 -9.72 -43.65
N LEU A 402 -2.32 -10.37 -43.62
CA LEU A 402 -1.29 -10.28 -44.67
C LEU A 402 -1.81 -10.81 -46.02
N ASP A 403 -2.58 -11.90 -46.01
CA ASP A 403 -3.25 -12.47 -47.18
C ASP A 403 -4.77 -12.63 -46.93
N PRO A 404 -5.58 -11.57 -47.06
CA PRO A 404 -7.02 -11.62 -46.74
C PRO A 404 -7.84 -12.63 -47.57
N ASP A 405 -7.32 -13.05 -48.73
CA ASP A 405 -7.94 -14.04 -49.63
C ASP A 405 -7.61 -15.48 -49.24
N LYS A 406 -6.57 -15.70 -48.43
CA LYS A 406 -6.20 -17.01 -47.89
C LYS A 406 -6.75 -17.25 -46.49
N VAL A 407 -7.58 -16.35 -45.98
CA VAL A 407 -8.32 -16.53 -44.72
C VAL A 407 -9.70 -17.08 -45.07
N PRO A 408 -10.10 -18.28 -44.57
CA PRO A 408 -11.42 -18.82 -44.84
C PRO A 408 -12.50 -17.93 -44.21
N LYS A 409 -13.65 -17.80 -44.89
CA LYS A 409 -14.76 -16.92 -44.48
C LYS A 409 -16.06 -17.70 -44.35
N GLY A 410 -16.97 -17.21 -43.51
CA GLY A 410 -18.32 -17.75 -43.36
C GLY A 410 -18.35 -19.25 -43.02
N ALA A 411 -18.97 -20.05 -43.89
CA ALA A 411 -19.16 -21.49 -43.68
C ALA A 411 -17.84 -22.28 -43.66
N GLU A 412 -16.84 -21.87 -44.43
CA GLU A 412 -15.53 -22.53 -44.49
C GLU A 412 -14.77 -22.34 -43.18
N LEU A 413 -14.78 -21.13 -42.63
CA LEU A 413 -14.18 -20.83 -41.32
C LEU A 413 -14.85 -21.65 -40.20
N LYS A 414 -16.18 -21.79 -40.27
CA LYS A 414 -16.94 -22.60 -39.31
C LYS A 414 -16.55 -24.08 -39.40
N LYS A 415 -16.42 -24.61 -40.62
CA LYS A 415 -15.98 -25.99 -40.86
C LYS A 415 -14.56 -26.20 -40.33
N PHE A 416 -13.64 -25.30 -40.66
CA PHE A 416 -12.26 -25.32 -40.17
C PHE A 416 -12.17 -25.34 -38.64
N ASN A 417 -12.84 -24.39 -37.95
CA ASN A 417 -12.87 -24.35 -36.48
C ASN A 417 -13.48 -25.61 -35.85
N THR A 418 -14.43 -26.24 -36.54
CA THR A 418 -15.03 -27.51 -36.12
C THR A 418 -14.01 -28.64 -36.22
N GLU A 419 -13.26 -28.73 -37.32
CA GLU A 419 -12.18 -29.70 -37.51
C GLU A 419 -11.08 -29.55 -36.44
N ILE A 420 -10.65 -28.32 -36.13
CA ILE A 420 -9.70 -28.07 -35.04
C ILE A 420 -10.23 -28.59 -33.71
N SER A 421 -11.50 -28.31 -33.41
CA SER A 421 -12.12 -28.77 -32.16
C SER A 421 -12.23 -30.29 -32.10
N ILE A 422 -12.47 -30.96 -33.23
CA ILE A 422 -12.50 -32.43 -33.33
C ILE A 422 -11.11 -33.01 -33.08
N GLU A 423 -10.06 -32.51 -33.76
CA GLU A 423 -8.70 -33.01 -33.59
C GLU A 423 -8.16 -32.75 -32.18
N PHE A 424 -8.43 -31.57 -31.62
CA PHE A 424 -8.06 -31.27 -30.24
C PHE A 424 -8.77 -32.19 -29.24
N ASN A 425 -10.07 -32.47 -29.43
CA ASN A 425 -10.78 -33.44 -28.58
C ASN A 425 -10.21 -34.86 -28.72
N LYS A 426 -9.80 -35.29 -29.91
CA LYS A 426 -9.11 -36.59 -30.08
C LYS A 426 -7.81 -36.62 -29.28
N TYR A 427 -6.99 -35.58 -29.37
CA TYR A 427 -5.78 -35.45 -28.57
C TYR A 427 -6.07 -35.58 -27.06
N LEU A 428 -7.08 -34.88 -26.54
CA LEU A 428 -7.45 -34.97 -25.13
C LEU A 428 -7.88 -36.39 -24.71
N VAL A 429 -8.60 -37.10 -25.58
CA VAL A 429 -9.03 -38.49 -25.34
C VAL A 429 -7.84 -39.45 -25.39
N GLU A 430 -6.96 -39.33 -26.39
CA GLU A 430 -5.76 -40.16 -26.55
C GLU A 430 -4.80 -40.04 -25.37
N LYS A 431 -4.65 -38.82 -24.84
CA LYS A 431 -3.83 -38.55 -23.65
C LYS A 431 -4.55 -38.86 -22.33
N LYS A 432 -5.79 -39.37 -22.38
CA LYS A 432 -6.62 -39.69 -21.22
C LYS A 432 -6.96 -38.49 -20.32
N TYR A 433 -6.90 -37.28 -20.85
CA TYR A 433 -7.37 -36.08 -20.14
C TYR A 433 -8.88 -35.93 -20.15
N LEU A 434 -9.57 -36.57 -21.10
CA LEU A 434 -11.02 -36.54 -21.24
C LEU A 434 -11.54 -37.94 -21.63
N PRO A 435 -12.64 -38.44 -21.05
CA PRO A 435 -13.17 -39.76 -21.42
C PRO A 435 -13.74 -39.73 -22.84
N ALA A 436 -13.62 -40.84 -23.57
CA ALA A 436 -14.25 -40.98 -24.87
C ALA A 436 -15.78 -41.00 -24.73
N ARG A 437 -16.50 -40.15 -25.48
CA ARG A 437 -17.96 -40.24 -25.61
C ARG A 437 -18.35 -41.24 -26.68
N GLU A 438 -19.41 -42.01 -26.43
CA GLU A 438 -19.98 -42.89 -27.44
C GLU A 438 -20.46 -42.08 -28.65
N LYS A 439 -20.05 -42.51 -29.84
CA LYS A 439 -20.48 -41.88 -31.09
C LYS A 439 -21.71 -42.60 -31.59
N PHE A 440 -22.83 -41.89 -31.70
CA PHE A 440 -23.99 -42.38 -32.43
C PHE A 440 -23.77 -42.23 -33.93
N GLN A 441 -23.87 -43.34 -34.66
CA GLN A 441 -23.82 -43.36 -36.12
C GLN A 441 -24.97 -44.19 -36.65
N ILE A 442 -25.71 -43.62 -37.60
CA ILE A 442 -26.75 -44.35 -38.33
C ILE A 442 -26.05 -45.29 -39.31
N THR A 443 -26.15 -46.60 -39.05
CA THR A 443 -25.64 -47.67 -39.90
C THR A 443 -26.78 -48.35 -40.66
N ASP A 444 -27.98 -48.37 -40.07
CA ASP A 444 -29.21 -48.80 -40.71
C ASP A 444 -30.13 -47.59 -40.97
N TRP A 445 -30.39 -47.34 -42.25
CA TRP A 445 -31.22 -46.24 -42.73
C TRP A 445 -32.69 -46.63 -42.91
N ASN A 446 -33.07 -47.86 -42.54
CA ASN A 446 -34.45 -48.32 -42.59
C ASN A 446 -35.34 -47.51 -41.66
N THR A 447 -36.55 -47.22 -42.13
CA THR A 447 -37.57 -46.51 -41.36
C THR A 447 -38.61 -47.46 -40.80
N GLN A 448 -39.11 -47.14 -39.61
CA GLN A 448 -40.27 -47.80 -39.00
C GLN A 448 -41.35 -46.75 -38.76
N GLN A 449 -42.60 -47.20 -38.69
CA GLN A 449 -43.75 -46.31 -38.51
C GLN A 449 -43.99 -46.07 -37.02
N TYR A 450 -44.07 -44.80 -36.62
CA TYR A 450 -44.27 -44.38 -35.24
C TYR A 450 -45.38 -43.34 -35.11
N ASN A 451 -46.09 -43.37 -33.98
CA ASN A 451 -47.04 -42.33 -33.57
C ASN A 451 -46.29 -41.07 -33.15
N VAL A 452 -46.50 -39.98 -33.89
CA VAL A 452 -45.88 -38.69 -33.60
C VAL A 452 -46.80 -37.53 -33.89
N THR A 453 -46.58 -36.42 -33.18
CA THR A 453 -47.22 -35.14 -33.47
C THR A 453 -46.15 -34.12 -33.85
N PHE A 454 -46.28 -33.49 -35.02
CA PHE A 454 -45.37 -32.41 -35.43
C PHE A 454 -45.87 -31.07 -34.92
N LEU A 455 -45.04 -30.39 -34.14
CA LEU A 455 -45.42 -29.15 -33.44
C LEU A 455 -44.95 -27.89 -34.18
N MET A 456 -43.75 -27.94 -34.77
CA MET A 456 -43.12 -26.81 -35.44
C MET A 456 -42.05 -27.31 -36.42
N GLN A 457 -41.76 -26.57 -37.49
CA GLN A 457 -40.66 -26.92 -38.39
C GLN A 457 -39.73 -25.73 -38.67
N THR A 458 -38.47 -26.07 -38.94
CA THR A 458 -37.43 -25.17 -39.48
C THR A 458 -37.03 -25.66 -40.87
N GLU A 459 -36.04 -25.00 -41.49
CA GLU A 459 -35.47 -25.45 -42.76
C GLU A 459 -34.94 -26.89 -42.68
N LYS A 460 -34.30 -27.28 -41.57
CA LYS A 460 -33.53 -28.54 -41.47
C LYS A 460 -34.11 -29.58 -40.49
N ALA A 461 -35.01 -29.18 -39.60
CA ALA A 461 -35.56 -30.04 -38.55
C ALA A 461 -37.04 -29.75 -38.29
N VAL A 462 -37.72 -30.70 -37.67
CA VAL A 462 -39.10 -30.57 -37.17
C VAL A 462 -39.14 -30.95 -35.69
N LEU A 463 -39.84 -30.16 -34.89
CA LEU A 463 -40.10 -30.46 -33.48
C LEU A 463 -41.20 -31.51 -33.42
N THR A 464 -40.83 -32.69 -32.93
CA THR A 464 -41.68 -33.89 -32.92
C THR A 464 -41.96 -34.28 -31.48
N ARG A 465 -43.24 -34.39 -31.13
CA ARG A 465 -43.70 -35.03 -29.90
C ARG A 465 -43.94 -36.51 -30.17
N ILE A 466 -43.31 -37.36 -29.38
CA ILE A 466 -43.30 -38.81 -29.51
C ILE A 466 -43.98 -39.39 -28.27
N GLU A 467 -45.02 -40.18 -28.49
CA GLU A 467 -45.69 -40.96 -27.46
C GLU A 467 -45.12 -42.38 -27.50
N ASP A 468 -44.28 -42.74 -26.52
CA ASP A 468 -43.67 -44.07 -26.40
C ASP A 468 -43.97 -44.63 -25.01
N ASN A 469 -44.50 -45.85 -24.98
CA ASN A 469 -44.98 -46.51 -23.75
C ASN A 469 -43.86 -46.82 -22.74
N ARG A 470 -42.59 -46.77 -23.17
CA ARG A 470 -41.44 -46.94 -22.28
C ARG A 470 -41.14 -45.68 -21.46
N LEU A 471 -41.64 -44.52 -21.90
CA LEU A 471 -41.38 -43.23 -21.25
C LEU A 471 -42.51 -42.84 -20.31
N ASN A 472 -42.17 -42.26 -19.16
CA ASN A 472 -43.17 -41.75 -18.21
C ASN A 472 -43.91 -40.49 -18.71
N GLU A 473 -43.33 -39.79 -19.69
CA GLU A 473 -43.87 -38.56 -20.28
C GLU A 473 -43.55 -38.53 -21.78
N PRO A 474 -44.38 -37.86 -22.60
CA PRO A 474 -44.12 -37.69 -24.03
C PRO A 474 -42.77 -37.02 -24.29
N LEU A 475 -42.00 -37.53 -25.25
CA LEU A 475 -40.71 -36.93 -25.64
C LEU A 475 -40.94 -35.87 -26.71
N GLN A 476 -40.60 -34.61 -26.41
CA GLN A 476 -40.51 -33.56 -27.42
C GLN A 476 -39.06 -33.35 -27.86
N VAL A 477 -38.76 -33.60 -29.14
CA VAL A 477 -37.39 -33.54 -29.67
C VAL A 477 -37.36 -33.00 -31.09
N TRP A 478 -36.33 -32.21 -31.42
CA TRP A 478 -36.06 -31.80 -32.79
C TRP A 478 -35.51 -32.96 -33.61
N MET A 479 -36.31 -33.44 -34.55
CA MET A 479 -35.96 -34.49 -35.49
C MET A 479 -35.46 -33.88 -36.80
N PRO A 480 -34.29 -34.28 -37.31
CA PRO A 480 -33.84 -33.84 -38.63
C PRO A 480 -34.83 -34.28 -39.71
N LYS A 481 -35.16 -33.40 -40.66
CA LYS A 481 -36.11 -33.72 -41.75
C LYS A 481 -35.67 -34.93 -42.58
N PHE A 482 -34.35 -35.13 -42.74
CA PHE A 482 -33.83 -36.28 -43.48
C PHE A 482 -34.19 -37.64 -42.83
N ALA A 483 -34.46 -37.64 -41.52
CA ALA A 483 -34.75 -38.85 -40.74
C ALA A 483 -36.23 -39.25 -40.78
N ILE A 484 -37.09 -38.41 -41.36
CA ILE A 484 -38.52 -38.65 -41.50
C ILE A 484 -38.80 -38.87 -42.99
N LYS A 485 -39.33 -40.04 -43.34
CA LYS A 485 -39.72 -40.46 -44.70
C LYS A 485 -41.25 -40.50 -44.84
N SER A 486 -41.87 -39.42 -44.36
CA SER A 486 -43.31 -39.16 -44.42
C SER A 486 -43.53 -37.67 -44.60
N ASP A 487 -44.71 -37.29 -45.07
CA ASP A 487 -45.12 -35.88 -45.14
C ASP A 487 -45.18 -35.28 -43.73
N ILE A 488 -44.61 -34.09 -43.57
CA ILE A 488 -44.58 -33.37 -42.30
C ILE A 488 -45.73 -32.37 -42.30
N ASP A 489 -46.81 -32.71 -41.62
CA ASP A 489 -47.98 -31.85 -41.43
C ASP A 489 -47.92 -31.19 -40.04
N VAL A 490 -47.60 -29.89 -40.01
CA VAL A 490 -47.64 -29.07 -38.78
C VAL A 490 -48.96 -28.31 -38.81
N SER A 491 -49.94 -28.80 -38.05
CA SER A 491 -51.29 -28.23 -37.97
C SER A 491 -51.56 -27.56 -36.62
N ASP A 492 -52.49 -26.59 -36.61
CA ASP A 492 -53.00 -25.94 -35.40
C ASP A 492 -54.53 -26.16 -35.32
N PRO A 493 -55.06 -26.92 -34.34
CA PRO A 493 -54.33 -27.58 -33.26
C PRO A 493 -53.49 -28.76 -33.74
N PRO A 494 -52.37 -29.11 -33.05
CA PRO A 494 -51.51 -30.22 -33.42
C PRO A 494 -52.27 -31.56 -33.44
N LYS A 495 -52.04 -32.36 -34.49
CA LYS A 495 -52.69 -33.67 -34.67
C LYS A 495 -51.69 -34.82 -34.65
N GLU A 496 -52.06 -35.90 -34.00
CA GLU A 496 -51.31 -37.16 -34.05
C GLU A 496 -51.33 -37.73 -35.48
N SER A 497 -50.17 -38.23 -35.90
CA SER A 497 -49.93 -38.78 -37.22
C SER A 497 -49.01 -40.00 -37.13
N GLN A 498 -49.06 -40.86 -38.14
CA GLN A 498 -48.11 -41.96 -38.30
C GLN A 498 -46.98 -41.50 -39.23
N ALA A 499 -45.74 -41.47 -38.73
CA ALA A 499 -44.57 -41.09 -39.52
C ALA A 499 -43.54 -42.22 -39.61
N ASN A 500 -42.99 -42.43 -40.80
CA ASN A 500 -41.86 -43.33 -41.02
C ASN A 500 -40.58 -42.61 -40.59
N ILE A 501 -39.96 -43.05 -39.50
CA ILE A 501 -38.75 -42.45 -38.93
C ILE A 501 -37.62 -43.49 -38.96
N ILE A 502 -36.38 -43.06 -39.24
CA ILE A 502 -35.20 -43.93 -39.14
C ILE A 502 -35.15 -44.58 -37.77
N GLY A 503 -35.27 -45.91 -37.73
CA GLY A 503 -35.45 -46.66 -36.49
C GLY A 503 -34.31 -46.48 -35.50
N GLN A 504 -33.06 -46.54 -35.99
CA GLN A 504 -31.88 -46.33 -35.13
C GLN A 504 -31.84 -44.94 -34.48
N LEU A 505 -32.27 -43.89 -35.19
CA LEU A 505 -32.30 -42.53 -34.63
C LEU A 505 -33.42 -42.38 -33.62
N TYR A 506 -34.60 -42.94 -33.91
CA TYR A 506 -35.73 -42.98 -32.99
C TYR A 506 -35.32 -43.68 -31.69
N GLU A 507 -34.81 -44.91 -31.78
CA GLU A 507 -34.37 -45.70 -30.62
C GLU A 507 -33.27 -44.99 -29.83
N ASN A 508 -32.30 -44.36 -30.50
CA ASN A 508 -31.29 -43.57 -29.81
C ASN A 508 -31.90 -42.42 -29.00
N LYS A 509 -32.91 -41.71 -29.53
CA LYS A 509 -33.60 -40.63 -28.82
C LYS A 509 -34.45 -41.12 -27.66
N ILE A 510 -35.12 -42.26 -27.80
CA ILE A 510 -35.84 -42.89 -26.69
C ILE A 510 -34.86 -43.35 -25.61
N ASN A 511 -33.76 -44.02 -25.97
CA ASN A 511 -32.75 -44.49 -25.03
C ASN A 511 -32.05 -43.34 -24.30
N GLU A 512 -31.74 -42.23 -24.97
CA GLU A 512 -31.21 -41.01 -24.34
C GLU A 512 -32.14 -40.50 -23.23
N ARG A 513 -33.46 -40.53 -23.47
CA ARG A 513 -34.48 -40.09 -22.49
C ARG A 513 -34.68 -41.11 -21.37
N LEU A 514 -34.69 -42.41 -21.68
CA LEU A 514 -34.77 -43.50 -20.69
C LEU A 514 -33.59 -43.47 -19.72
N GLU A 515 -32.38 -43.28 -20.24
CA GLU A 515 -31.18 -43.16 -19.41
C GLU A 515 -31.27 -41.95 -18.47
N LEU A 516 -31.83 -40.82 -18.94
CA LEU A 516 -32.06 -39.65 -18.08
C LEU A 516 -33.13 -39.92 -17.00
N GLN A 517 -34.24 -40.59 -17.35
CA GLN A 517 -35.31 -40.94 -16.41
C GLN A 517 -34.81 -41.91 -15.32
N ASN A 518 -34.07 -42.94 -15.74
CA ASN A 518 -33.54 -43.99 -14.86
C ASN A 518 -32.25 -43.61 -14.16
N SER A 519 -31.64 -42.48 -14.53
CA SER A 519 -30.44 -41.96 -13.88
C SER A 519 -30.71 -41.76 -12.39
N LYS A 520 -29.72 -42.13 -11.58
CA LYS A 520 -29.72 -41.84 -10.14
C LYS A 520 -29.81 -40.35 -9.92
N VAL A 521 -30.39 -39.98 -8.78
CA VAL A 521 -30.42 -38.61 -8.30
C VAL A 521 -29.21 -38.42 -7.39
N LEU A 522 -28.42 -37.39 -7.66
CA LEU A 522 -27.34 -36.94 -6.80
C LEU A 522 -27.85 -35.75 -5.99
N GLU A 523 -27.56 -35.74 -4.70
CA GLU A 523 -27.97 -34.69 -3.78
C GLU A 523 -26.76 -33.81 -3.42
N PHE A 524 -26.94 -32.50 -3.48
CA PHE A 524 -25.92 -31.51 -3.22
C PHE A 524 -26.38 -30.56 -2.12
N ASP A 525 -25.70 -30.63 -0.99
CA ASP A 525 -25.77 -29.67 0.12
C ASP A 525 -24.87 -28.44 -0.12
N ASN A 526 -23.94 -28.53 -1.07
CA ASN A 526 -23.05 -27.45 -1.48
C ASN A 526 -23.45 -26.83 -2.82
N TYR A 527 -23.99 -25.62 -2.77
CA TYR A 527 -24.25 -24.87 -3.99
C TYR A 527 -24.30 -23.36 -3.72
N SER A 528 -24.20 -22.57 -4.79
CA SER A 528 -24.50 -21.14 -4.75
C SER A 528 -25.46 -20.78 -5.86
N GLU A 529 -26.44 -19.92 -5.59
CA GLU A 529 -27.33 -19.39 -6.61
C GLU A 529 -26.77 -18.08 -7.18
N ILE A 530 -26.75 -17.96 -8.49
CA ILE A 530 -26.39 -16.73 -9.18
C ILE A 530 -27.50 -16.32 -10.12
N THR A 531 -27.76 -15.03 -10.17
CA THR A 531 -28.70 -14.42 -11.11
C THR A 531 -27.92 -13.78 -12.26
N SER A 532 -28.29 -14.12 -13.49
CA SER A 532 -27.72 -13.49 -14.69
C SER A 532 -28.83 -12.98 -15.61
N VAL A 533 -28.51 -12.04 -16.49
CA VAL A 533 -29.48 -11.52 -17.46
C VAL A 533 -29.28 -12.23 -18.79
N LYS A 534 -30.36 -12.79 -19.34
CA LYS A 534 -30.34 -13.48 -20.63
C LYS A 534 -31.29 -12.83 -21.62
N GLU A 535 -30.72 -12.39 -22.75
CA GLU A 535 -31.45 -11.91 -23.92
C GLU A 535 -32.12 -13.08 -24.66
N ARG A 536 -33.36 -12.89 -25.08
CA ARG A 536 -34.10 -13.85 -25.91
C ARG A 536 -34.93 -13.12 -26.96
N SER A 537 -35.10 -13.77 -28.11
CA SER A 537 -36.05 -13.33 -29.13
C SER A 537 -37.33 -14.14 -29.01
N VAL A 538 -38.45 -13.47 -28.77
CA VAL A 538 -39.74 -14.07 -28.46
C VAL A 538 -40.72 -13.82 -29.61
N ASN A 539 -41.53 -14.84 -29.94
CA ASN A 539 -42.54 -14.78 -30.99
C ASN A 539 -43.90 -15.28 -30.43
N LYS A 540 -44.45 -14.52 -29.48
CA LYS A 540 -45.69 -14.82 -28.75
C LYS A 540 -46.46 -13.52 -28.49
N GLU A 541 -47.71 -13.64 -28.02
CA GLU A 541 -48.48 -12.47 -27.57
C GLU A 541 -47.76 -11.72 -26.45
N SER A 542 -47.72 -10.39 -26.56
CA SER A 542 -46.98 -9.52 -25.66
C SER A 542 -47.76 -8.27 -25.27
N VAL A 543 -47.39 -7.73 -24.12
CA VAL A 543 -47.83 -6.44 -23.60
C VAL A 543 -46.66 -5.47 -23.72
N ILE A 544 -46.90 -4.30 -24.30
CA ILE A 544 -45.91 -3.23 -24.48
C ILE A 544 -46.08 -2.23 -23.34
N PHE A 545 -44.98 -1.89 -22.68
CA PHE A 545 -44.92 -0.86 -21.65
C PHE A 545 -44.09 0.31 -22.16
N ASN A 546 -44.65 1.52 -22.12
CA ASN A 546 -43.96 2.75 -22.52
C ASN A 546 -43.81 3.68 -21.31
N TYR A 547 -42.56 3.91 -20.89
CA TYR A 547 -42.22 4.78 -19.76
C TYR A 547 -41.64 6.10 -20.25
N GLN A 548 -42.12 7.20 -19.66
CA GLN A 548 -41.51 8.52 -19.83
C GLN A 548 -40.42 8.69 -18.77
N ILE A 549 -39.17 8.86 -19.20
CA ILE A 549 -38.01 8.97 -18.31
C ILE A 549 -37.38 10.34 -18.49
N GLU A 550 -37.18 11.06 -17.39
CA GLU A 550 -36.52 12.35 -17.42
C GLU A 550 -35.07 12.21 -17.92
N GLY A 551 -34.69 13.02 -18.91
CA GLY A 551 -33.37 12.96 -19.55
C GLY A 551 -33.30 12.10 -20.80
N LEU A 552 -34.37 11.40 -21.19
CA LEU A 552 -34.50 10.75 -22.50
C LEU A 552 -35.46 11.53 -23.41
N GLU A 553 -35.07 11.68 -24.68
CA GLU A 553 -35.89 12.29 -25.74
C GLU A 553 -37.01 11.35 -26.21
N LYS A 554 -36.75 10.03 -26.21
CA LYS A 554 -37.73 9.01 -26.60
C LYS A 554 -38.17 8.21 -25.37
N PRO A 555 -39.46 7.86 -25.25
CA PRO A 555 -39.91 6.99 -24.19
C PRO A 555 -39.24 5.62 -24.30
N LEU A 556 -38.93 5.03 -23.14
CA LEU A 556 -38.49 3.65 -23.06
C LEU A 556 -39.68 2.74 -23.35
N SER A 557 -39.61 2.01 -24.47
CA SER A 557 -40.65 1.07 -24.89
C SER A 557 -40.10 -0.35 -24.97
N PHE A 558 -40.72 -1.29 -24.26
CA PHE A 558 -40.36 -2.70 -24.37
C PHE A 558 -41.55 -3.63 -24.12
N HIS A 559 -41.39 -4.86 -24.60
CA HIS A 559 -42.43 -5.89 -24.62
C HIS A 559 -42.15 -6.92 -23.51
N ILE A 560 -43.20 -7.41 -22.86
CA ILE A 560 -43.14 -8.58 -21.99
C ILE A 560 -44.16 -9.61 -22.49
N GLU A 561 -43.75 -10.88 -22.51
CA GLU A 561 -44.63 -12.00 -22.87
C GLU A 561 -45.84 -12.04 -21.94
N ARG A 562 -47.06 -12.09 -22.52
CA ARG A 562 -48.31 -12.01 -21.74
C ARG A 562 -48.43 -13.11 -20.69
N GLU A 563 -47.92 -14.31 -20.97
CA GLU A 563 -47.94 -15.46 -20.07
C GLU A 563 -47.05 -15.28 -18.82
N LYS A 564 -46.15 -14.29 -18.80
CA LYS A 564 -45.25 -14.02 -17.67
C LYS A 564 -45.76 -12.90 -16.74
N LEU A 565 -46.91 -12.32 -17.07
CA LEU A 565 -47.51 -11.24 -16.30
C LEU A 565 -48.73 -11.76 -15.57
N ASP A 566 -48.81 -11.44 -14.29
CA ASP A 566 -50.04 -11.59 -13.53
C ASP A 566 -50.92 -10.35 -13.72
N PHE A 567 -52.23 -10.48 -13.48
CA PHE A 567 -53.17 -9.37 -13.58
C PHE A 567 -53.99 -9.27 -12.30
N SER A 568 -53.78 -8.20 -11.55
CA SER A 568 -54.44 -7.95 -10.26
C SER A 568 -54.77 -6.47 -10.13
N GLU A 569 -55.92 -6.15 -9.56
CA GLU A 569 -56.37 -4.76 -9.32
C GLU A 569 -56.35 -3.85 -10.57
N GLY A 570 -56.54 -4.43 -11.76
CA GLY A 570 -56.57 -3.69 -13.02
C GLY A 570 -55.19 -3.34 -13.60
N GLN A 571 -54.10 -3.82 -13.00
CA GLN A 571 -52.72 -3.59 -13.44
C GLN A 571 -52.02 -4.92 -13.75
N TYR A 572 -51.02 -4.87 -14.64
CA TYR A 572 -50.11 -6.00 -14.84
C TYR A 572 -49.07 -6.02 -13.72
N THR A 573 -48.86 -7.18 -13.12
CA THR A 573 -47.92 -7.36 -12.01
C THR A 573 -46.93 -8.47 -12.32
N MET A 574 -45.76 -8.40 -11.68
CA MET A 574 -44.75 -9.45 -11.69
C MET A 574 -43.83 -9.32 -10.48
N SER A 575 -42.94 -10.29 -10.24
CA SER A 575 -41.94 -10.13 -9.19
C SER A 575 -40.97 -8.99 -9.52
N ARG A 576 -40.58 -8.24 -8.50
CA ARG A 576 -39.73 -7.06 -8.63
C ARG A 576 -38.41 -7.36 -9.33
N ILE A 577 -37.76 -8.48 -9.00
CA ILE A 577 -36.49 -8.85 -9.63
C ILE A 577 -36.64 -9.11 -11.14
N GLU A 578 -37.75 -9.73 -11.55
CA GLU A 578 -38.04 -9.98 -12.96
C GLU A 578 -38.32 -8.67 -13.70
N PHE A 579 -39.04 -7.73 -13.07
CA PHE A 579 -39.29 -6.41 -13.64
C PHE A 579 -38.02 -5.56 -13.74
N GLU A 580 -37.34 -5.31 -12.63
CA GLU A 580 -36.17 -4.42 -12.57
C GLU A 580 -35.04 -4.92 -13.48
N THR A 581 -34.85 -6.25 -13.57
CA THR A 581 -33.88 -6.84 -14.49
C THR A 581 -34.22 -6.53 -15.95
N ARG A 582 -35.49 -6.67 -16.35
CA ARG A 582 -35.95 -6.31 -17.71
C ARG A 582 -35.83 -4.83 -17.96
N TYR A 583 -36.36 -4.02 -17.04
CA TYR A 583 -36.37 -2.57 -17.13
C TYR A 583 -34.96 -2.02 -17.29
N LYS A 584 -34.03 -2.40 -16.41
CA LYS A 584 -32.62 -1.97 -16.47
C LYS A 584 -31.91 -2.42 -17.75
N ALA A 585 -32.19 -3.62 -18.25
CA ALA A 585 -31.56 -4.13 -19.48
C ALA A 585 -32.09 -3.40 -20.72
N HIS A 586 -33.41 -3.23 -20.82
CA HIS A 586 -34.02 -2.46 -21.91
C HIS A 586 -33.63 -0.98 -21.87
N LEU A 587 -33.60 -0.37 -20.67
CA LEU A 587 -33.15 1.02 -20.50
C LEU A 587 -31.70 1.19 -20.96
N PHE A 588 -30.82 0.25 -20.61
CA PHE A 588 -29.41 0.32 -21.01
C PHE A 588 -29.24 0.23 -22.53
N ASP A 589 -29.93 -0.70 -23.19
CA ASP A 589 -29.93 -0.81 -24.65
C ASP A 589 -30.49 0.43 -25.33
N HIS A 590 -31.61 0.95 -24.82
CA HIS A 590 -32.23 2.17 -25.32
C HIS A 590 -31.25 3.36 -25.22
N CYS A 591 -30.57 3.50 -24.08
CA CYS A 591 -29.56 4.53 -23.89
C CYS A 591 -28.35 4.38 -24.83
N LYS A 592 -27.92 3.16 -25.16
CA LYS A 592 -26.83 2.95 -26.14
C LYS A 592 -27.18 3.47 -27.53
N GLU A 593 -28.45 3.35 -27.92
CA GLU A 593 -28.92 3.87 -29.21
C GLU A 593 -29.13 5.39 -29.16
N GLU A 594 -29.66 5.92 -28.05
CA GLU A 594 -29.94 7.35 -27.90
C GLU A 594 -28.66 8.19 -27.71
N PHE A 595 -27.70 7.69 -26.92
CA PHE A 595 -26.39 8.31 -26.68
C PHE A 595 -25.27 7.61 -27.46
N LYS A 596 -25.56 7.19 -28.70
CA LYS A 596 -24.64 6.39 -29.52
C LYS A 596 -23.25 7.00 -29.67
N SER A 597 -23.17 8.32 -29.87
CA SER A 597 -21.90 9.04 -30.00
C SER A 597 -21.04 9.00 -28.73
N ASP A 598 -21.66 9.14 -27.55
CA ASP A 598 -20.96 9.07 -26.27
C ASP A 598 -20.52 7.63 -25.95
N TYR A 599 -21.36 6.64 -26.25
CA TYR A 599 -21.01 5.23 -26.10
C TYR A 599 -19.84 4.83 -27.01
N ASP A 600 -19.85 5.25 -28.28
CA ASP A 600 -18.76 4.96 -29.22
C ASP A 600 -17.44 5.62 -28.78
N ARG A 601 -17.49 6.83 -28.19
CA ARG A 601 -16.32 7.51 -27.62
C ARG A 601 -15.76 6.76 -26.41
N ILE A 602 -16.61 6.30 -25.49
CA ILE A 602 -16.21 5.52 -24.32
C ILE A 602 -15.60 4.19 -24.76
N GLN A 603 -16.24 3.50 -25.71
CA GLN A 603 -15.75 2.24 -26.25
C GLN A 603 -14.37 2.40 -26.90
N ALA A 604 -14.14 3.48 -27.67
CA ALA A 604 -12.83 3.76 -28.27
C ALA A 604 -11.75 4.02 -27.20
N SER A 605 -12.06 4.83 -26.19
CA SER A 605 -11.16 5.11 -25.05
C SER A 605 -10.77 3.85 -24.28
N VAL A 606 -11.75 2.99 -23.98
CA VAL A 606 -11.50 1.72 -23.27
C VAL A 606 -10.70 0.75 -24.13
N ALA A 607 -10.97 0.67 -25.43
CA ALA A 607 -10.22 -0.17 -26.36
C ALA A 607 -8.75 0.25 -26.47
N GLU A 608 -8.46 1.56 -26.48
CA GLU A 608 -7.09 2.08 -26.46
C GLU A 608 -6.38 1.72 -25.14
N ARG A 609 -7.05 1.95 -24.00
CA ARG A 609 -6.52 1.65 -22.66
C ARG A 609 -6.24 0.17 -22.42
N LEU A 610 -7.03 -0.71 -23.02
CA LEU A 610 -6.95 -2.17 -22.88
C LEU A 610 -6.39 -2.86 -24.14
N SER A 611 -5.51 -2.18 -24.88
CA SER A 611 -4.88 -2.74 -26.07
C SER A 611 -4.16 -4.07 -25.77
N GLY A 612 -4.50 -5.12 -26.54
CA GLY A 612 -3.96 -6.48 -26.37
C GLY A 612 -4.81 -7.43 -25.49
N GLU A 613 -5.86 -6.93 -24.85
CA GLU A 613 -6.81 -7.75 -24.07
C GLU A 613 -7.92 -8.38 -24.94
N GLN A 614 -8.65 -9.35 -24.38
CA GLN A 614 -9.79 -9.97 -25.07
C GLN A 614 -10.90 -8.95 -25.33
N GLN A 615 -11.48 -8.99 -26.53
CA GLN A 615 -12.59 -8.10 -26.94
C GLN A 615 -13.76 -8.08 -25.95
N SER A 616 -14.11 -9.23 -25.36
CA SER A 616 -15.18 -9.34 -24.35
C SER A 616 -14.87 -8.59 -23.05
N LYS A 617 -13.59 -8.44 -22.69
CA LYS A 617 -13.15 -7.67 -21.52
C LYS A 617 -13.23 -6.17 -21.80
N ILE A 618 -12.89 -5.76 -23.02
CA ILE A 618 -13.02 -4.38 -23.52
C ILE A 618 -14.49 -3.96 -23.50
N GLU A 619 -15.38 -4.78 -24.07
CA GLU A 619 -16.82 -4.52 -24.10
C GLU A 619 -17.43 -4.42 -22.70
N ARG A 620 -17.03 -5.30 -21.78
CA ARG A 620 -17.52 -5.27 -20.40
C ARG A 620 -17.12 -4.00 -19.65
N GLU A 621 -15.89 -3.53 -19.84
CA GLU A 621 -15.39 -2.32 -19.21
C GLU A 621 -16.01 -1.07 -19.84
N ALA A 622 -16.22 -1.05 -21.17
CA ALA A 622 -16.94 0.01 -21.86
C ALA A 622 -18.40 0.11 -21.38
N ASP A 623 -19.09 -1.02 -21.22
CA ASP A 623 -20.45 -1.06 -20.68
C ASP A 623 -20.50 -0.52 -19.24
N LYS A 624 -19.50 -0.82 -18.42
CA LYS A 624 -19.39 -0.33 -17.05
C LYS A 624 -19.18 1.18 -16.99
N GLU A 625 -18.27 1.71 -17.79
CA GLU A 625 -18.03 3.16 -17.87
C GLU A 625 -19.25 3.90 -18.43
N PHE A 626 -19.94 3.32 -19.41
CA PHE A 626 -21.17 3.90 -19.95
C PHE A 626 -22.31 3.91 -18.92
N LYS A 627 -22.46 2.86 -18.10
CA LYS A 627 -23.41 2.90 -16.97
C LYS A 627 -23.10 4.03 -16.00
N ASN A 628 -21.83 4.24 -15.66
CA ASN A 628 -21.44 5.36 -14.80
C ASN A 628 -21.81 6.72 -15.42
N PHE A 629 -21.58 6.89 -16.72
CA PHE A 629 -22.01 8.08 -17.46
C PHE A 629 -23.52 8.32 -17.36
N LEU A 630 -24.34 7.27 -17.50
CA LEU A 630 -25.80 7.39 -17.39
C LEU A 630 -26.27 7.65 -15.94
N ILE A 631 -25.56 7.12 -14.94
CA ILE A 631 -25.81 7.41 -13.51
C ILE A 631 -25.51 8.88 -13.21
N GLU A 632 -24.39 9.42 -13.72
CA GLU A 632 -24.04 10.84 -13.58
C GLU A 632 -25.08 11.78 -14.23
N LYS A 633 -25.78 11.28 -15.26
CA LYS A 633 -26.89 11.99 -15.92
C LYS A 633 -28.24 11.82 -15.22
N ASN A 634 -28.31 11.06 -14.11
CA ASN A 634 -29.54 10.66 -13.43
C ASN A 634 -30.54 9.89 -14.31
N ILE A 635 -30.09 9.25 -15.39
CA ILE A 635 -30.95 8.49 -16.31
C ILE A 635 -31.02 7.03 -15.89
N TYR A 636 -29.91 6.47 -15.38
CA TYR A 636 -29.83 5.08 -14.96
C TYR A 636 -29.81 4.97 -13.44
N PRO A 637 -30.68 4.16 -12.81
CA PRO A 637 -30.68 4.00 -11.37
C PRO A 637 -29.38 3.33 -10.90
N PRO A 638 -28.72 3.83 -9.84
CA PRO A 638 -27.56 3.15 -9.27
C PRO A 638 -27.95 1.76 -8.77
N ASP A 639 -26.99 0.82 -8.76
CA ASP A 639 -27.26 -0.57 -8.34
C ASP A 639 -27.52 -0.72 -6.83
N GLU A 640 -27.43 0.35 -6.04
CA GLU A 640 -27.85 0.41 -4.64
C GLU A 640 -29.20 1.13 -4.50
N ARG A 641 -30.13 0.47 -3.81
CA ARG A 641 -31.56 0.80 -3.64
C ARG A 641 -31.82 2.18 -3.04
N ASP A 642 -32.96 2.78 -3.40
CA ASP A 642 -33.54 3.95 -2.75
C ASP A 642 -34.83 3.58 -2.00
N ASP A 643 -34.68 3.01 -0.81
CA ASP A 643 -35.75 2.76 0.17
C ASP A 643 -35.62 3.73 1.37
N ARG A 644 -35.26 4.99 1.11
CA ARG A 644 -34.72 5.85 2.16
C ARG A 644 -35.76 6.29 3.22
N PHE A 645 -35.47 6.03 4.50
CA PHE A 645 -36.19 6.49 5.68
C PHE A 645 -35.93 7.97 5.99
N LYS A 646 -37.01 8.77 6.05
CA LYS A 646 -36.95 10.22 6.21
C LYS A 646 -36.98 10.64 7.68
N VAL A 647 -36.06 11.53 8.06
CA VAL A 647 -36.01 12.18 9.39
C VAL A 647 -35.69 13.67 9.23
N GLN A 648 -36.21 14.53 10.10
CA GLN A 648 -35.87 15.95 10.13
C GLN A 648 -34.50 16.17 10.78
N GLY A 649 -33.60 16.88 10.10
CA GLY A 649 -32.25 17.15 10.58
C GLY A 649 -31.36 17.93 9.62
N GLU A 650 -30.17 18.30 10.10
CA GLU A 650 -29.17 19.07 9.37
C GLU A 650 -27.79 18.41 9.45
N ILE A 651 -26.93 18.73 8.48
CA ILE A 651 -25.53 18.26 8.48
C ILE A 651 -24.68 19.33 9.15
N ASP A 652 -24.16 19.03 10.34
CA ASP A 652 -23.29 19.92 11.10
C ASP A 652 -21.86 19.94 10.56
N LYS A 653 -21.34 18.76 10.21
CA LYS A 653 -19.96 18.60 9.75
C LYS A 653 -19.83 17.38 8.83
N ALA A 654 -19.30 17.59 7.63
CA ALA A 654 -19.04 16.51 6.66
C ALA A 654 -17.54 16.19 6.60
N ASN A 655 -17.20 14.90 6.69
CA ASN A 655 -15.87 14.36 6.39
C ASN A 655 -15.95 13.44 5.15
N GLU A 656 -14.83 12.86 4.70
CA GLU A 656 -14.79 12.00 3.50
C GLU A 656 -15.72 10.77 3.58
N ASN A 657 -15.74 10.08 4.74
CA ASN A 657 -16.46 8.82 4.91
C ASN A 657 -17.67 8.88 5.85
N SER A 658 -17.83 9.98 6.59
CA SER A 658 -18.93 10.14 7.55
C SER A 658 -19.27 11.61 7.74
N SER A 659 -20.51 11.87 8.15
CA SER A 659 -21.01 13.20 8.48
C SER A 659 -21.67 13.18 9.85
N LEU A 660 -21.46 14.27 10.59
CA LEU A 660 -22.15 14.55 11.84
C LEU A 660 -23.49 15.18 11.51
N LEU A 661 -24.55 14.48 11.86
CA LEU A 661 -25.93 14.91 11.66
C LEU A 661 -26.51 15.41 12.97
N THR A 662 -27.22 16.53 12.94
CA THR A 662 -28.09 17.00 14.01
C THR A 662 -29.51 16.62 13.65
N ILE A 663 -30.14 15.78 14.46
CA ILE A 663 -31.43 15.15 14.12
C ILE A 663 -32.44 15.39 15.22
N LYS A 664 -33.69 15.62 14.82
CA LYS A 664 -34.85 15.70 15.71
C LYS A 664 -35.86 14.60 15.38
N PRO A 665 -35.83 13.46 16.08
CA PRO A 665 -36.79 12.39 15.83
C PRO A 665 -38.20 12.78 16.28
N GLU A 666 -39.19 12.21 15.60
CA GLU A 666 -40.59 12.35 15.98
C GLU A 666 -40.83 11.71 17.35
N GLY A 667 -41.28 12.49 18.34
CA GLY A 667 -41.51 12.03 19.72
C GLY A 667 -40.38 12.27 20.73
N TYR A 668 -39.25 12.88 20.33
CA TYR A 668 -38.18 13.30 21.23
C TYR A 668 -38.04 14.84 21.23
N ASN A 669 -38.04 15.46 22.41
CA ASN A 669 -38.14 16.93 22.55
C ASN A 669 -36.81 17.68 22.33
N GLU A 670 -35.69 16.98 22.21
CA GLU A 670 -34.36 17.56 22.05
C GLU A 670 -33.69 17.11 20.75
N GLU A 671 -32.83 17.96 20.20
CA GLU A 671 -31.95 17.59 19.09
C GLU A 671 -30.69 16.91 19.63
N PHE A 672 -30.20 15.89 18.94
CA PHE A 672 -28.92 15.27 19.27
C PHE A 672 -28.08 15.06 18.02
N LYS A 673 -26.78 14.86 18.23
CA LYS A 673 -25.80 14.74 17.15
C LYS A 673 -25.36 13.30 17.00
N LEU A 674 -25.29 12.78 15.79
CA LEU A 674 -24.75 11.44 15.53
C LEU A 674 -23.89 11.40 14.28
N TRP A 675 -22.79 10.63 14.34
CA TRP A 675 -21.96 10.39 13.16
C TRP A 675 -22.58 9.26 12.36
N VAL A 676 -22.84 9.53 11.09
CA VAL A 676 -23.40 8.57 10.14
C VAL A 676 -22.44 8.43 8.99
N ASN A 677 -22.24 7.21 8.48
CA ASN A 677 -21.46 7.01 7.28
C ASN A 677 -22.12 7.77 6.12
N ASN A 678 -21.34 8.46 5.29
CA ASN A 678 -21.88 9.19 4.14
C ASN A 678 -22.61 8.28 3.15
N ARG A 679 -22.33 6.98 3.21
CA ARG A 679 -23.01 5.97 2.41
C ARG A 679 -24.39 5.62 2.95
N ASP A 680 -24.72 5.92 4.20
CA ASP A 680 -25.93 5.41 4.85
C ASP A 680 -27.06 6.45 4.91
N PHE A 681 -26.82 7.67 4.43
CA PHE A 681 -27.83 8.73 4.36
C PHE A 681 -27.60 9.69 3.17
N SER A 682 -28.59 10.53 2.90
CA SER A 682 -28.55 11.58 1.88
C SER A 682 -29.42 12.77 2.29
N LYS A 683 -29.22 13.92 1.64
CA LYS A 683 -29.90 15.18 1.99
C LYS A 683 -31.10 15.44 1.08
N GLY A 684 -32.21 15.83 1.69
CA GLY A 684 -33.44 16.30 1.04
C GLY A 684 -33.58 17.82 0.97
N GLU A 685 -34.71 18.29 0.43
CA GLU A 685 -35.07 19.71 0.50
C GLU A 685 -35.52 20.08 1.92
N LYS A 686 -35.18 21.29 2.38
CA LYS A 686 -35.64 21.87 3.68
C LYS A 686 -35.39 21.01 4.94
N GLY A 687 -34.12 20.72 5.26
CA GLY A 687 -33.77 20.11 6.56
C GLY A 687 -34.23 18.65 6.69
N GLU A 688 -34.34 17.94 5.58
CA GLU A 688 -34.71 16.53 5.53
C GLU A 688 -33.47 15.66 5.31
N ILE A 689 -33.33 14.61 6.10
CA ILE A 689 -32.27 13.59 6.02
C ILE A 689 -32.92 12.25 5.68
N PHE A 690 -32.44 11.62 4.62
CA PHE A 690 -32.94 10.37 4.07
C PHE A 690 -31.92 9.26 4.31
N PHE A 691 -32.15 8.42 5.32
CA PHE A 691 -31.34 7.24 5.67
C PHE A 691 -31.66 6.07 4.75
N LYS A 692 -30.69 5.22 4.39
CA LYS A 692 -30.94 4.09 3.49
C LYS A 692 -31.87 3.01 4.03
N ASP A 693 -31.91 2.78 5.36
CA ASP A 693 -32.73 1.75 6.02
C ASP A 693 -33.39 2.32 7.29
N LYS A 694 -34.69 2.03 7.49
CA LYS A 694 -35.50 2.54 8.62
C LYS A 694 -35.10 1.96 9.97
N GLU A 695 -34.78 0.67 10.02
CA GLU A 695 -34.53 -0.07 11.24
C GLU A 695 -33.11 0.22 11.78
N GLN A 696 -32.14 0.32 10.87
CA GLN A 696 -30.78 0.79 11.11
C GLN A 696 -30.78 2.25 11.55
N ALA A 697 -31.55 3.12 10.87
CA ALA A 697 -31.70 4.51 11.28
C ALA A 697 -32.30 4.62 12.69
N GLN A 698 -33.33 3.83 13.00
CA GLN A 698 -33.94 3.82 14.33
C GLN A 698 -32.96 3.31 15.40
N ASN A 699 -32.21 2.25 15.15
CA ASN A 699 -31.19 1.73 16.08
C ASN A 699 -30.06 2.75 16.31
N LEU A 700 -29.59 3.42 15.25
CA LEU A 700 -28.59 4.50 15.36
C LEU A 700 -29.13 5.70 16.15
N ILE A 701 -30.39 6.05 15.95
CA ILE A 701 -31.10 7.10 16.69
C ILE A 701 -31.25 6.71 18.16
N ASP A 702 -31.68 5.48 18.46
CA ASP A 702 -31.92 5.00 19.82
C ASP A 702 -30.61 4.90 20.61
N LYS A 703 -29.54 4.36 20.00
CA LYS A 703 -28.18 4.35 20.58
C LYS A 703 -27.63 5.76 20.76
N ALA A 704 -27.91 6.68 19.85
CA ALA A 704 -27.48 8.07 19.98
C ALA A 704 -28.24 8.80 21.10
N ILE A 705 -29.53 8.50 21.32
CA ILE A 705 -30.34 9.00 22.44
C ILE A 705 -29.80 8.43 23.77
N GLU A 706 -29.52 7.13 23.83
CA GLU A 706 -28.94 6.48 25.01
C GLU A 706 -27.55 7.05 25.33
N ARG A 707 -26.69 7.19 24.32
CA ARG A 707 -25.39 7.84 24.44
C ARG A 707 -25.51 9.31 24.87
N ASP A 708 -26.46 10.08 24.34
CA ASP A 708 -26.66 11.48 24.73
C ASP A 708 -27.14 11.59 26.19
N LYS A 709 -28.01 10.66 26.64
CA LYS A 709 -28.41 10.52 28.05
C LYS A 709 -27.21 10.19 28.95
N GLU A 710 -26.33 9.28 28.55
CA GLU A 710 -25.10 8.96 29.29
C GLU A 710 -24.06 10.11 29.24
N GLN A 711 -23.93 10.80 28.10
CA GLN A 711 -22.99 11.91 27.93
C GLN A 711 -23.39 13.17 28.70
N LYS A 712 -24.70 13.37 28.93
CA LYS A 712 -25.22 14.45 29.78
C LYS A 712 -25.15 14.11 31.28
N GLN A 713 -24.79 12.88 31.66
CA GLN A 713 -24.61 12.48 33.06
C GLN A 713 -23.37 13.18 33.66
N GLN A 714 -23.61 14.13 34.56
CA GLN A 714 -22.55 14.79 35.34
C GLN A 714 -22.11 13.89 36.49
N VAL A 715 -20.80 13.72 36.65
CA VAL A 715 -20.20 12.98 37.77
C VAL A 715 -19.12 13.81 38.44
N HIS A 716 -18.91 13.56 39.73
CA HIS A 716 -17.87 14.24 40.51
C HIS A 716 -16.49 13.64 40.17
N ILE A 717 -15.52 14.51 39.90
CA ILE A 717 -14.13 14.08 39.75
C ILE A 717 -13.59 13.73 41.15
N LYS A 718 -13.22 12.46 41.34
CA LYS A 718 -12.43 12.03 42.51
C LYS A 718 -10.95 12.25 42.21
N TYR A 719 -10.24 12.94 43.09
CA TYR A 719 -8.82 13.27 42.98
C TYR A 719 -8.19 13.41 44.38
N ASP A 720 -6.88 13.18 44.48
CA ASP A 720 -6.10 13.36 45.71
C ASP A 720 -5.46 14.75 45.78
N SER A 721 -5.04 15.27 44.63
CA SER A 721 -4.52 16.64 44.49
C SER A 721 -4.86 17.26 43.14
N PHE A 722 -4.90 18.59 43.11
CA PHE A 722 -5.30 19.37 41.96
C PHE A 722 -4.42 20.61 41.82
N THR A 723 -3.91 20.87 40.62
CA THR A 723 -3.14 22.08 40.29
C THR A 723 -3.72 22.76 39.05
N VAL A 724 -3.50 24.08 38.95
CA VAL A 724 -3.92 24.88 37.80
C VAL A 724 -2.69 25.49 37.15
N GLU A 725 -2.48 25.19 35.88
CA GLU A 725 -1.39 25.71 35.07
C GLU A 725 -1.94 26.69 34.01
N GLU A 726 -1.31 27.85 33.86
CA GLU A 726 -1.64 28.80 32.79
C GLU A 726 -1.03 28.34 31.46
N ILE A 727 -1.82 28.32 30.38
CA ILE A 727 -1.34 27.96 29.04
C ILE A 727 -1.52 29.15 28.11
N GLN A 728 -0.44 29.58 27.44
CA GLN A 728 -0.55 30.45 26.26
C GLN A 728 -0.99 29.62 25.06
N LEU A 729 -2.23 29.83 24.61
CA LEU A 729 -2.71 29.31 23.33
C LEU A 729 -2.16 30.18 22.18
N LYS A 730 -2.13 29.62 20.97
CA LYS A 730 -1.61 30.25 19.75
C LYS A 730 -2.18 31.67 19.55
N GLU A 731 -1.40 32.54 18.89
CA GLU A 731 -1.79 33.92 18.56
C GLU A 731 -3.26 34.04 18.12
N GLY A 732 -4.09 34.68 18.96
CA GLY A 732 -5.48 35.01 18.65
C GLY A 732 -6.57 34.31 19.49
N GLU A 733 -6.25 33.33 20.33
CA GLU A 733 -7.25 32.67 21.21
C GLU A 733 -7.25 33.21 22.65
N PRO A 734 -8.42 33.26 23.34
CA PRO A 734 -8.51 33.72 24.72
C PRO A 734 -7.76 32.80 25.70
N TYR A 735 -7.22 33.36 26.77
CA TYR A 735 -6.53 32.62 27.84
C TYR A 735 -7.48 31.59 28.48
N ASP A 736 -7.03 30.33 28.59
CA ASP A 736 -7.72 29.26 29.33
C ASP A 736 -6.72 28.62 30.31
N ARG A 737 -7.22 28.09 31.42
CA ARG A 737 -6.38 27.48 32.47
C ARG A 737 -6.51 25.97 32.42
N MET A 738 -5.39 25.24 32.51
CA MET A 738 -5.40 23.78 32.53
C MET A 738 -5.41 23.27 33.97
N CYS A 739 -6.43 22.51 34.28
CA CYS A 739 -6.64 21.84 35.55
C CYS A 739 -6.01 20.44 35.48
N VAL A 740 -4.99 20.17 36.29
CA VAL A 740 -4.31 18.87 36.39
C VAL A 740 -4.79 18.17 37.66
N PHE A 741 -5.35 16.97 37.51
CA PHE A 741 -5.81 16.13 38.60
C PHE A 741 -4.85 14.96 38.78
N GLU A 742 -4.48 14.68 40.02
CA GLU A 742 -3.71 13.49 40.39
C GLU A 742 -4.57 12.57 41.26
N ARG A 743 -4.54 11.27 40.97
CA ARG A 743 -5.25 10.26 41.74
C ARG A 743 -4.40 9.00 41.89
N ARG A 744 -4.30 8.47 43.10
CA ARG A 744 -3.68 7.18 43.40
C ARG A 744 -4.63 6.06 42.99
N GLU A 745 -4.07 5.06 42.34
CA GLU A 745 -4.78 3.85 41.94
C GLU A 745 -4.13 2.66 42.62
N GLU A 746 -4.94 1.70 43.03
CA GLU A 746 -4.43 0.46 43.64
C GLU A 746 -3.54 -0.30 42.64
N GLY A 747 -2.36 -0.71 43.10
CA GLY A 747 -1.37 -1.44 42.29
C GLY A 747 -0.37 -0.56 41.54
N LEU A 748 -0.53 0.77 41.52
CA LEU A 748 0.44 1.71 40.91
C LEU A 748 1.21 2.48 42.00
N LYS A 749 2.53 2.64 41.83
CA LYS A 749 3.38 3.40 42.75
C LYS A 749 3.17 4.90 42.64
N ASP A 750 3.06 5.40 41.41
CA ASP A 750 2.88 6.81 41.11
C ASP A 750 1.40 7.12 40.82
N PRO A 751 0.87 8.28 41.26
CA PRO A 751 -0.50 8.67 40.97
C PRO A 751 -0.71 8.90 39.46
N ILE A 752 -1.87 8.49 38.96
CA ILE A 752 -2.28 8.80 37.58
C ILE A 752 -2.55 10.31 37.48
N LYS A 753 -2.09 10.91 36.38
CA LYS A 753 -2.33 12.33 36.08
C LYS A 753 -3.24 12.47 34.86
N PHE A 754 -4.32 13.22 35.01
CA PHE A 754 -5.24 13.53 33.91
C PHE A 754 -5.67 14.99 33.99
N THR A 755 -5.89 15.63 32.84
CA THR A 755 -6.06 17.08 32.77
C THR A 755 -7.40 17.47 32.16
N PHE A 756 -7.93 18.64 32.51
CA PHE A 756 -9.11 19.28 31.93
C PHE A 756 -8.89 20.77 31.72
N LYS A 757 -9.50 21.37 30.70
CA LYS A 757 -9.55 22.83 30.63
C LYS A 757 -10.52 23.34 31.70
N GLU A 758 -10.26 24.50 32.30
CA GLU A 758 -11.15 25.09 33.30
C GLU A 758 -12.54 25.36 32.71
N SER A 759 -12.61 25.73 31.43
CA SER A 759 -13.85 25.86 30.66
C SER A 759 -14.67 24.56 30.50
N GLU A 760 -14.07 23.38 30.68
CA GLU A 760 -14.76 22.08 30.58
C GLU A 760 -15.38 21.61 31.91
N LEU A 761 -15.11 22.32 33.01
CA LEU A 761 -15.46 21.92 34.36
C LEU A 761 -16.59 22.78 34.91
N GLN A 762 -17.49 22.16 35.67
CA GLN A 762 -18.48 22.88 36.48
C GLN A 762 -18.04 22.85 37.94
N ARG A 763 -17.95 24.03 38.55
CA ARG A 763 -17.57 24.19 39.97
C ARG A 763 -18.78 24.60 40.79
N ASN A 764 -19.13 23.76 41.75
CA ASN A 764 -20.06 24.11 42.83
C ASN A 764 -19.31 23.95 44.16
N GLY A 765 -18.70 25.03 44.66
CA GLY A 765 -17.90 24.99 45.89
C GLY A 765 -16.62 24.18 45.73
N ASN A 766 -16.39 23.18 46.59
CA ASN A 766 -15.21 22.30 46.56
C ASN A 766 -15.36 21.11 45.58
N GLU A 767 -16.54 20.93 44.99
CA GLU A 767 -16.82 19.81 44.09
C GLU A 767 -16.69 20.27 42.63
N VAL A 768 -15.95 19.48 41.86
CA VAL A 768 -15.75 19.69 40.43
C VAL A 768 -16.47 18.57 39.68
N THR A 769 -17.45 18.94 38.85
CA THR A 769 -18.19 18.01 38.00
C THR A 769 -17.74 18.10 36.55
N VAL A 770 -17.81 16.96 35.89
CA VAL A 770 -17.54 16.81 34.46
C VAL A 770 -18.46 15.72 33.90
N PRO A 771 -18.79 15.75 32.60
CA PRO A 771 -19.44 14.62 31.94
C PRO A 771 -18.70 13.30 32.15
N LYS A 772 -19.42 12.25 32.56
CA LYS A 772 -18.87 10.92 32.90
C LYS A 772 -17.94 10.36 31.84
N TYR A 773 -18.36 10.37 30.57
CA TYR A 773 -17.55 9.85 29.46
C TYR A 773 -16.19 10.57 29.31
N LYS A 774 -16.12 11.88 29.57
CA LYS A 774 -14.87 12.64 29.49
C LYS A 774 -13.93 12.26 30.64
N LEU A 775 -14.49 12.02 31.83
CA LEU A 775 -13.73 11.53 32.97
C LEU A 775 -13.17 10.15 32.70
N ASP A 776 -14.02 9.21 32.30
CA ASP A 776 -13.66 7.81 32.08
C ASP A 776 -12.60 7.68 30.99
N TYR A 777 -12.76 8.39 29.86
CA TYR A 777 -11.78 8.37 28.78
C TYR A 777 -10.38 8.88 29.22
N ARG A 778 -10.32 10.01 29.94
CA ARG A 778 -9.03 10.59 30.37
C ARG A 778 -8.40 9.79 31.50
N VAL A 779 -9.20 9.26 32.41
CA VAL A 779 -8.76 8.36 33.48
C VAL A 779 -8.22 7.06 32.90
N GLN A 780 -8.94 6.41 31.99
CA GLN A 780 -8.53 5.15 31.38
C GLN A 780 -7.21 5.30 30.64
N GLY A 781 -7.11 6.33 29.79
CA GLY A 781 -5.85 6.62 29.08
C GLY A 781 -4.69 6.98 30.02
N ALA A 782 -4.97 7.58 31.19
CA ALA A 782 -3.95 7.85 32.21
C ALA A 782 -3.52 6.57 32.94
N LYS A 783 -4.46 5.66 33.27
CA LYS A 783 -4.18 4.36 33.86
C LYS A 783 -3.33 3.49 32.93
N GLU A 784 -3.71 3.36 31.67
CA GLU A 784 -2.96 2.57 30.69
C GLU A 784 -1.52 3.05 30.52
N LYS A 785 -1.32 4.38 30.47
CA LYS A 785 0.02 4.97 30.41
C LYS A 785 0.83 4.71 31.68
N ALA A 786 0.20 4.79 32.85
CA ALA A 786 0.87 4.53 34.12
C ALA A 786 1.25 3.05 34.27
N ILE A 787 0.34 2.12 33.93
CA ILE A 787 0.60 0.67 33.89
C ILE A 787 1.75 0.38 32.93
N LEU A 788 1.72 0.96 31.73
CA LEU A 788 2.74 0.76 30.71
C LEU A 788 4.10 1.33 31.16
N ALA A 789 4.13 2.47 31.85
CA ALA A 789 5.34 3.06 32.40
C ALA A 789 5.96 2.21 33.53
N GLU A 790 5.15 1.67 34.44
CA GLU A 790 5.66 0.89 35.59
C GLU A 790 5.93 -0.59 35.25
N HIS A 791 5.12 -1.19 34.36
CA HIS A 791 5.11 -2.63 34.09
C HIS A 791 5.43 -3.02 32.64
N GLY A 792 5.66 -2.07 31.73
CA GLY A 792 5.97 -2.33 30.32
C GLY A 792 7.22 -3.21 30.09
N GLU A 793 8.24 -3.07 30.95
CA GLU A 793 9.42 -3.96 30.94
C GLU A 793 9.06 -5.42 31.20
N VAL A 794 8.11 -5.66 32.11
CA VAL A 794 7.66 -7.02 32.44
C VAL A 794 6.88 -7.62 31.28
N LYS A 795 6.04 -6.83 30.59
CA LYS A 795 5.36 -7.27 29.36
C LYS A 795 6.36 -7.73 28.31
N ASN A 796 7.45 -6.99 28.12
CA ASN A 796 8.50 -7.36 27.19
C ASN A 796 9.25 -8.62 27.60
N LYS A 797 9.54 -8.81 28.88
CA LYS A 797 10.16 -10.04 29.39
C LYS A 797 9.27 -11.27 29.20
N ILE A 798 7.98 -11.17 29.51
CA ILE A 798 7.01 -12.25 29.28
C ILE A 798 6.94 -12.60 27.80
N LYS A 799 6.86 -11.59 26.93
CA LYS A 799 6.92 -11.78 25.47
C LYS A 799 8.17 -12.55 25.05
N GLU A 800 9.34 -12.16 25.55
CA GLU A 800 10.61 -12.81 25.24
C GLU A 800 10.69 -14.26 25.77
N GLN A 801 10.14 -14.53 26.95
CA GLN A 801 10.03 -15.88 27.50
C GLN A 801 9.15 -16.78 26.63
N VAL A 802 7.97 -16.30 26.25
CA VAL A 802 7.06 -17.05 25.36
C VAL A 802 7.75 -17.34 24.04
N TRP A 803 8.50 -16.40 23.47
CA TRP A 803 9.28 -16.64 22.25
C TRP A 803 10.38 -17.71 22.46
N GLN A 804 11.12 -17.67 23.57
CA GLN A 804 12.13 -18.68 23.89
C GLN A 804 11.53 -20.08 24.06
N GLU A 805 10.37 -20.19 24.71
CA GLU A 805 9.64 -21.46 24.88
C GLU A 805 9.24 -22.08 23.53
N HIS A 806 9.01 -21.25 22.52
CA HIS A 806 8.71 -21.66 21.16
C HIS A 806 9.96 -21.84 20.27
N GLY A 807 11.16 -21.81 20.86
CA GLY A 807 12.42 -22.08 20.17
C GLY A 807 13.05 -20.89 19.46
N PHE A 808 12.55 -19.66 19.67
CA PHE A 808 13.13 -18.45 19.09
C PHE A 808 14.28 -17.89 19.95
N ASP A 809 15.25 -17.25 19.30
CA ASP A 809 16.38 -16.65 19.99
C ASP A 809 16.15 -15.16 20.27
N THR A 810 15.96 -14.82 21.54
CA THR A 810 15.74 -13.44 21.99
C THR A 810 16.98 -12.80 22.60
N THR A 811 18.16 -13.40 22.41
CA THR A 811 19.44 -12.86 22.90
C THR A 811 19.65 -11.45 22.36
N LYS A 812 19.91 -10.50 23.26
CA LYS A 812 20.21 -9.11 22.91
C LYS A 812 21.68 -8.79 23.08
N ARG A 813 22.17 -7.84 22.30
CA ARG A 813 23.49 -7.23 22.46
C ARG A 813 23.37 -5.71 22.34
N LYS A 814 24.39 -5.01 22.82
CA LYS A 814 24.49 -3.56 22.64
C LYS A 814 24.63 -3.22 21.16
N LEU A 815 23.99 -2.12 20.78
CA LEU A 815 24.11 -1.49 19.47
C LEU A 815 25.53 -0.95 19.30
N GLU A 816 26.16 -1.27 18.17
CA GLU A 816 27.49 -0.81 17.78
C GLU A 816 27.41 0.06 16.51
N GLY A 817 28.49 0.77 16.16
CA GLY A 817 28.51 1.63 14.97
C GLY A 817 28.22 0.89 13.65
N LYS A 818 28.58 -0.40 13.55
CA LYS A 818 28.28 -1.27 12.39
C LYS A 818 26.78 -1.55 12.20
N ASP A 819 25.99 -1.36 13.24
CA ASP A 819 24.54 -1.55 13.21
C ASP A 819 23.82 -0.26 12.77
N LEU A 820 24.53 0.86 12.67
CA LEU A 820 23.97 2.11 12.18
C LEU A 820 23.89 2.07 10.65
N MET A 821 22.80 2.61 10.11
CA MET A 821 22.71 2.92 8.69
C MET A 821 23.02 4.40 8.47
N TRP A 822 24.22 4.70 8.00
CA TRP A 822 24.65 6.07 7.71
C TRP A 822 25.48 6.15 6.45
N PHE A 823 25.51 7.33 5.84
CA PHE A 823 26.34 7.64 4.68
C PHE A 823 26.98 9.01 4.86
N GLY A 824 28.30 9.07 4.70
CA GLY A 824 29.11 10.27 4.79
C GLY A 824 29.54 10.78 3.42
N LYS A 825 29.70 12.10 3.29
CA LYS A 825 30.32 12.79 2.15
C LYS A 825 31.31 13.83 2.69
N ILE A 826 32.50 13.88 2.09
CA ILE A 826 33.45 14.98 2.31
C ILE A 826 33.17 16.04 1.24
N GLU A 827 32.97 17.28 1.69
CA GLU A 827 32.80 18.47 0.86
C GLU A 827 34.01 19.38 1.10
N THR A 828 34.57 19.93 0.03
CA THR A 828 35.83 20.72 0.10
C THR A 828 35.60 22.22 -0.07
N GLU A 829 34.47 22.61 -0.64
CA GLU A 829 34.09 24.00 -0.83
C GLU A 829 32.88 24.37 0.04
N ARG A 830 32.68 25.67 0.28
CA ARG A 830 31.44 26.21 0.85
C ARG A 830 31.12 27.52 0.17
N SER A 831 29.83 27.84 0.04
CA SER A 831 29.38 29.16 -0.41
C SER A 831 28.66 29.91 0.69
N TYR A 832 28.69 31.24 0.64
CA TYR A 832 27.89 32.07 1.53
C TYR A 832 26.39 31.94 1.19
N SER A 833 25.58 31.59 2.18
CA SER A 833 24.13 31.43 2.04
C SER A 833 23.41 32.78 2.19
N TYR A 834 22.20 32.91 1.62
CA TYR A 834 21.35 34.09 1.85
C TYR A 834 21.00 34.33 3.32
N LYS A 835 21.12 33.31 4.17
CA LYS A 835 20.88 33.41 5.62
C LYS A 835 22.11 33.78 6.43
N ASP A 836 23.30 33.80 5.81
CA ASP A 836 24.53 34.12 6.54
C ASP A 836 24.46 35.57 7.02
N LYS A 837 24.77 35.81 8.29
CA LYS A 837 24.68 37.13 8.93
C LYS A 837 25.42 38.21 8.12
N GLN A 838 26.63 37.88 7.66
CA GLN A 838 27.46 38.78 6.85
C GLN A 838 26.82 39.13 5.49
N VAL A 839 26.11 38.18 4.87
CA VAL A 839 25.38 38.41 3.61
C VAL A 839 24.17 39.31 3.84
N LEU A 840 23.41 39.10 4.92
CA LEU A 840 22.27 39.92 5.27
C LEU A 840 22.69 41.36 5.61
N GLU A 841 23.72 41.52 6.44
CA GLU A 841 24.28 42.83 6.80
C GLU A 841 24.82 43.56 5.56
N ASN A 842 25.62 42.88 4.72
CA ASN A 842 26.10 43.46 3.48
C ASN A 842 24.97 43.81 2.51
N ARG A 843 23.88 43.03 2.46
CA ARG A 843 22.73 43.31 1.58
C ARG A 843 22.08 44.64 1.95
N GLU A 844 21.87 44.88 3.25
CA GLU A 844 21.30 46.15 3.74
C GLU A 844 22.28 47.32 3.53
N THR A 845 23.56 47.15 3.85
CA THR A 845 24.58 48.19 3.62
C THR A 845 24.74 48.51 2.12
N MET A 846 24.72 47.49 1.25
CA MET A 846 24.78 47.68 -0.21
C MET A 846 23.54 48.39 -0.75
N LYS A 847 22.35 48.14 -0.19
CA LYS A 847 21.13 48.86 -0.54
C LYS A 847 21.27 50.35 -0.22
N GLN A 848 21.74 50.69 0.99
CA GLN A 848 22.01 52.08 1.38
C GLN A 848 23.06 52.74 0.48
N ILE A 849 24.14 52.04 0.14
CA ILE A 849 25.17 52.53 -0.79
C ILE A 849 24.56 52.82 -2.17
N ASN A 850 23.73 51.92 -2.69
CA ASN A 850 23.09 52.09 -4.00
C ASN A 850 22.09 53.26 -4.01
N GLU A 851 21.30 53.41 -2.95
CA GLU A 851 20.36 54.53 -2.76
C GLU A 851 21.11 55.87 -2.72
N LEU A 852 22.25 55.95 -2.02
CA LEU A 852 23.09 57.16 -1.98
C LEU A 852 23.79 57.44 -3.32
N LYS A 853 24.23 56.41 -4.04
CA LYS A 853 24.82 56.54 -5.39
C LYS A 853 23.82 57.02 -6.44
N ALA A 854 22.53 56.71 -6.27
CA ALA A 854 21.46 57.11 -7.18
C ALA A 854 20.99 58.56 -6.99
N GLN A 855 21.45 59.27 -5.95
CA GLN A 855 21.08 60.67 -5.73
C GLN A 855 21.77 61.60 -6.73
N PRO A 856 21.13 62.74 -7.13
CA PRO A 856 21.71 63.68 -8.11
C PRO A 856 23.08 64.28 -7.69
N LYS A 857 23.35 64.33 -6.38
CA LYS A 857 24.63 64.75 -5.81
C LYS A 857 25.04 63.78 -4.69
N PRO A 858 25.71 62.66 -5.01
CA PRO A 858 26.02 61.61 -4.04
C PRO A 858 26.94 62.10 -2.92
N ASP A 859 26.64 61.76 -1.67
CA ASP A 859 27.54 61.97 -0.54
C ASP A 859 28.68 60.93 -0.59
N THR A 860 29.76 61.32 -1.27
CA THR A 860 30.94 60.47 -1.46
C THR A 860 31.66 60.09 -0.16
N ASN A 861 31.54 60.88 0.91
CA ASN A 861 32.16 60.56 2.20
C ASN A 861 31.34 59.49 2.93
N LYS A 862 30.01 59.61 2.91
CA LYS A 862 29.13 58.61 3.52
C LYS A 862 29.18 57.27 2.79
N ILE A 863 29.29 57.28 1.46
CA ILE A 863 29.49 56.08 0.65
C ILE A 863 30.80 55.37 1.03
N LYS A 864 31.92 56.08 1.17
CA LYS A 864 33.19 55.49 1.60
C LYS A 864 33.14 54.90 3.00
N GLU A 865 32.45 55.57 3.93
CA GLU A 865 32.22 55.06 5.29
C GLU A 865 31.45 53.74 5.25
N LEU A 866 30.34 53.67 4.50
CA LEU A 866 29.54 52.45 4.36
C LEU A 866 30.29 51.34 3.60
N GLU A 867 31.08 51.67 2.58
CA GLU A 867 31.92 50.70 1.85
C GLU A 867 33.00 50.08 2.75
N SER A 868 33.48 50.80 3.77
CA SER A 868 34.43 50.29 4.77
C SER A 868 33.79 49.35 5.81
N GLN A 869 32.46 49.40 5.97
CA GLN A 869 31.69 48.55 6.88
C GLN A 869 31.26 47.22 6.24
N LEU A 870 31.44 47.05 4.93
CA LEU A 870 31.11 45.81 4.23
C LEU A 870 32.04 44.67 4.66
N HIS A 871 31.45 43.55 5.05
CA HIS A 871 32.18 42.31 5.33
C HIS A 871 32.82 41.76 4.07
N ARG A 872 34.10 41.43 4.14
CA ARG A 872 34.89 40.88 3.04
C ARG A 872 35.43 39.52 3.39
N ASP A 873 35.53 38.66 2.37
CA ASP A 873 36.18 37.38 2.52
C ASP A 873 37.65 37.59 2.89
N LYS A 874 38.12 36.85 3.91
CA LYS A 874 39.44 37.06 4.51
C LYS A 874 40.59 36.81 3.53
N TYR A 875 40.41 35.93 2.54
CA TYR A 875 41.49 35.55 1.63
C TYR A 875 41.38 36.27 0.29
N SER A 876 40.18 36.38 -0.31
CA SER A 876 40.03 37.09 -1.59
C SER A 876 39.88 38.61 -1.45
N GLY A 877 39.45 39.11 -0.28
CA GLY A 877 39.10 40.51 -0.09
C GLY A 877 37.79 40.95 -0.79
N GLU A 878 37.09 40.00 -1.43
CA GLU A 878 35.82 40.27 -2.11
C GLU A 878 34.69 40.54 -1.11
N ILE A 879 33.73 41.39 -1.49
CA ILE A 879 32.55 41.67 -0.67
C ILE A 879 31.71 40.39 -0.59
N ILE A 880 31.42 39.98 0.65
CA ILE A 880 30.63 38.78 0.91
C ILE A 880 29.21 38.98 0.39
N LYS A 881 28.79 38.13 -0.54
CA LYS A 881 27.45 38.10 -1.14
C LYS A 881 26.96 36.67 -1.28
N GLU A 882 25.64 36.51 -1.40
CA GLU A 882 25.03 35.21 -1.63
C GLU A 882 25.66 34.49 -2.84
N GLY A 883 26.01 33.22 -2.67
CA GLY A 883 26.60 32.38 -3.70
C GLY A 883 28.12 32.54 -3.87
N LEU A 884 28.76 33.53 -3.24
CA LEU A 884 30.21 33.66 -3.25
C LEU A 884 30.86 32.43 -2.56
N LYS A 885 31.83 31.79 -3.22
CA LYS A 885 32.60 30.69 -2.64
C LYS A 885 33.54 31.21 -1.54
N LYS A 886 33.44 30.63 -0.35
CA LYS A 886 34.33 30.87 0.79
C LYS A 886 35.72 30.39 0.41
N GLN A 887 36.71 31.26 0.57
CA GLN A 887 38.10 30.93 0.23
C GLN A 887 38.82 30.30 1.44
N GLY A 888 39.94 29.62 1.17
CA GLY A 888 40.70 28.84 2.15
C GLY A 888 40.17 27.41 2.31
N ASN A 889 40.82 26.59 3.14
CA ASN A 889 40.42 25.20 3.33
C ASN A 889 39.06 25.11 4.05
N GLN A 890 38.03 24.65 3.35
CA GLN A 890 36.67 24.47 3.85
C GLN A 890 36.29 22.99 4.02
N THR A 891 37.25 22.06 4.04
CA THR A 891 36.96 20.62 4.10
C THR A 891 36.12 20.27 5.34
N HIS A 892 34.99 19.60 5.10
CA HIS A 892 34.06 19.18 6.14
C HIS A 892 33.31 17.92 5.75
N ILE A 893 32.65 17.30 6.73
CA ILE A 893 31.94 16.03 6.57
C ILE A 893 30.45 16.26 6.77
N HIS A 894 29.65 15.76 5.83
CA HIS A 894 28.22 15.59 5.97
C HIS A 894 27.89 14.13 6.19
N ILE A 895 27.23 13.79 7.29
CA ILE A 895 26.79 12.43 7.61
C ILE A 895 25.27 12.39 7.64
N VAL A 896 24.66 11.59 6.78
CA VAL A 896 23.22 11.30 6.82
C VAL A 896 23.04 9.95 7.52
N VAL A 897 22.37 9.95 8.67
CA VAL A 897 22.12 8.74 9.48
C VAL A 897 20.63 8.46 9.55
N SER A 898 20.26 7.20 9.29
CA SER A 898 18.90 6.70 9.49
C SER A 898 18.52 6.82 10.96
N ARG A 899 17.24 7.09 11.20
CA ARG A 899 16.66 7.04 12.54
C ARG A 899 16.62 5.61 13.10
N HIS A 900 16.69 4.59 12.26
CA HIS A 900 16.59 3.19 12.67
C HIS A 900 17.85 2.39 12.37
N ASP A 901 18.06 1.31 13.12
CA ASP A 901 19.18 0.40 12.93
C ASP A 901 19.12 -0.31 11.57
N LYS A 902 20.29 -0.70 11.06
CA LYS A 902 20.47 -1.48 9.82
C LYS A 902 20.09 -2.95 10.02
N THR A 903 20.20 -3.47 11.24
CA THR A 903 20.14 -4.91 11.54
C THR A 903 18.74 -5.48 11.64
N SER A 904 17.79 -4.75 12.23
CA SER A 904 16.44 -5.27 12.46
C SER A 904 15.64 -5.35 11.17
N VAL A 905 15.17 -6.54 10.84
CA VAL A 905 14.43 -6.82 9.59
C VAL A 905 12.96 -6.44 9.74
N ASN A 906 12.31 -6.89 10.83
CA ASN A 906 10.91 -6.55 11.08
C ASN A 906 10.78 -5.09 11.54
N PRO A 907 9.91 -4.26 10.92
CA PRO A 907 9.72 -2.86 11.32
C PRO A 907 9.37 -2.64 12.80
N LYS A 908 8.77 -3.64 13.47
CA LYS A 908 8.41 -3.59 14.90
C LYS A 908 9.61 -3.74 15.84
N ASP A 909 10.69 -4.36 15.38
CA ASP A 909 11.90 -4.58 16.18
C ASP A 909 12.94 -3.49 15.97
N LYS A 910 12.78 -2.68 14.92
CA LYS A 910 13.69 -1.57 14.59
C LYS A 910 13.83 -0.60 15.75
N VAL A 911 15.07 -0.33 16.10
CA VAL A 911 15.41 0.54 17.23
C VAL A 911 15.54 1.98 16.77
N SER A 912 14.77 2.88 17.38
CA SER A 912 14.80 4.31 17.05
C SER A 912 15.93 5.05 17.79
N MET A 913 16.72 5.82 17.05
CA MET A 913 17.95 6.50 17.46
C MET A 913 17.91 7.99 17.09
N SER A 914 17.03 8.75 17.75
CA SER A 914 16.90 10.19 17.52
C SER A 914 17.91 10.99 18.35
N PRO A 915 18.82 11.77 17.73
CA PRO A 915 19.74 12.65 18.45
C PRO A 915 19.08 13.96 18.91
N MET A 916 17.82 14.15 18.54
CA MET A 916 17.03 15.36 18.81
C MET A 916 16.01 15.18 19.94
N SER A 917 16.10 14.09 20.72
CA SER A 917 15.25 13.89 21.90
C SER A 917 15.51 14.97 22.96
N ASN A 918 14.47 15.66 23.43
CA ASN A 918 14.55 16.63 24.53
C ASN A 918 14.55 15.95 25.92
N GLN A 919 14.17 14.67 25.96
CA GLN A 919 14.18 13.85 27.17
C GLN A 919 15.60 13.33 27.41
N LYS A 920 16.29 13.92 28.39
CA LYS A 920 17.58 13.43 28.91
C LYS A 920 17.25 12.37 29.97
N ASP A 921 17.68 11.13 29.75
CA ASP A 921 17.54 10.01 30.71
C ASP A 921 16.10 9.58 31.08
N SER A 922 15.10 9.76 30.22
CA SER A 922 13.70 9.38 30.51
C SER A 922 13.36 7.99 29.95
N GLN A 923 12.53 7.18 30.61
CA GLN A 923 12.08 5.90 30.05
C GLN A 923 11.00 6.11 28.97
N MET A 924 11.10 5.35 27.88
CA MET A 924 10.09 5.23 26.85
C MET A 924 8.85 4.53 27.45
N ASN A 925 7.68 4.62 26.80
CA ASN A 925 6.49 3.86 27.23
C ASN A 925 6.78 2.35 27.36
N ASN A 926 7.79 1.81 26.68
CA ASN A 926 8.14 0.40 26.78
C ASN A 926 9.19 0.09 27.87
N GLY A 927 9.54 1.09 28.71
CA GLY A 927 10.54 1.03 29.78
C GLY A 927 12.00 1.31 29.36
N ALA A 928 12.29 1.25 28.06
CA ALA A 928 13.64 1.49 27.53
C ALA A 928 14.14 2.92 27.83
N LYS A 929 15.36 3.07 28.35
CA LYS A 929 15.98 4.38 28.61
C LYS A 929 16.04 5.22 27.33
N VAL A 930 15.68 6.49 27.33
CA VAL A 930 15.72 7.40 26.16
C VAL A 930 16.60 8.60 26.49
N GLY A 931 17.59 8.86 25.64
CA GLY A 931 18.39 10.08 25.72
C GLY A 931 19.55 10.08 24.75
N PHE A 932 19.88 11.25 24.22
CA PHE A 932 21.12 11.51 23.50
C PHE A 932 21.69 12.85 24.00
N ASN A 933 22.84 12.82 24.66
CA ASN A 933 23.44 14.02 25.23
C ASN A 933 24.35 14.69 24.22
N ARG A 934 23.77 15.58 23.41
CA ARG A 934 24.47 16.37 22.38
C ARG A 934 25.71 17.08 22.90
N ASP A 935 25.66 17.63 24.11
CA ASP A 935 26.80 18.35 24.70
C ASP A 935 27.97 17.39 24.95
N SER A 936 27.68 16.23 25.55
CA SER A 936 28.67 15.19 25.79
C SER A 936 29.19 14.59 24.48
N TYR A 937 28.32 14.46 23.46
CA TYR A 937 28.74 13.98 22.14
C TYR A 937 29.73 14.95 21.50
N PHE A 938 29.43 16.26 21.51
CA PHE A 938 30.33 17.27 20.94
C PHE A 938 31.70 17.29 21.64
N GLN A 939 31.74 17.15 22.97
CA GLN A 939 33.01 17.02 23.68
C GLN A 939 33.79 15.77 23.27
N ARG A 940 33.11 14.61 23.24
CA ARG A 940 33.77 13.36 22.86
C ARG A 940 34.26 13.37 21.42
N THR A 941 33.59 14.05 20.50
CA THR A 941 34.12 14.23 19.14
C THR A 941 35.44 15.01 19.12
N GLU A 942 35.59 16.05 19.96
CA GLU A 942 36.87 16.76 20.10
C GLU A 942 37.96 15.85 20.67
N GLU A 943 37.65 15.07 21.71
CA GLU A 943 38.58 14.13 22.33
C GLU A 943 39.04 13.03 21.38
N ILE A 944 38.11 12.48 20.57
CA ILE A 944 38.41 11.48 19.53
C ILE A 944 39.38 12.08 18.51
N PHE A 945 39.12 13.31 18.04
CA PHE A 945 40.00 13.99 17.10
C PHE A 945 41.40 14.21 17.70
N ASP A 946 41.45 14.74 18.92
CA ASP A 946 42.69 15.09 19.61
C ASP A 946 43.55 13.84 19.86
N LYS A 947 42.92 12.72 20.23
CA LYS A 947 43.61 11.43 20.42
C LYS A 947 44.06 10.84 19.08
N LYS A 948 43.17 10.73 18.10
CA LYS A 948 43.44 10.04 16.82
C LYS A 948 44.53 10.75 16.02
N PHE A 949 44.55 12.07 16.03
CA PHE A 949 45.49 12.87 15.26
C PHE A 949 46.60 13.49 16.11
N SER A 950 46.68 13.20 17.41
CA SER A 950 47.64 13.81 18.33
C SER A 950 47.59 15.35 18.29
N TYR A 951 46.40 15.92 18.20
CA TYR A 951 46.22 17.37 18.19
C TYR A 951 46.19 17.92 19.62
N ASP A 952 47.07 18.88 19.90
CA ASP A 952 47.09 19.57 21.20
C ASP A 952 46.15 20.78 21.16
N ARG A 953 44.88 20.53 21.50
CA ARG A 953 43.81 21.54 21.42
C ARG A 953 43.99 22.62 22.49
N PRO A 954 44.17 23.89 22.10
CA PRO A 954 44.12 25.01 23.04
C PRO A 954 42.74 25.18 23.66
N LEU A 955 42.69 25.66 24.91
CA LEU A 955 41.46 25.83 25.68
C LEU A 955 40.41 26.65 24.93
N GLU A 956 40.85 27.69 24.21
CA GLU A 956 39.97 28.62 23.48
C GLU A 956 39.25 27.96 22.30
N GLN A 957 39.69 26.78 21.88
CA GLN A 957 39.09 26.01 20.79
C GLN A 957 38.14 24.92 21.28
N THR A 958 38.03 24.71 22.59
CA THR A 958 37.17 23.68 23.17
C THR A 958 35.69 24.08 23.08
N TYR A 959 34.83 23.08 22.88
CA TYR A 959 33.39 23.26 22.87
C TYR A 959 32.88 23.92 24.16
N GLN A 960 33.39 23.52 25.32
CA GLN A 960 32.99 24.07 26.61
C GLN A 960 33.31 25.55 26.74
N TYR A 961 34.50 25.97 26.31
CA TYR A 961 34.88 27.38 26.33
C TYR A 961 33.95 28.24 25.46
N HIS A 962 33.68 27.81 24.22
CA HIS A 962 32.77 28.53 23.33
C HIS A 962 31.34 28.58 23.84
N LYS A 963 30.83 27.48 24.42
CA LYS A 963 29.49 27.45 25.02
C LYS A 963 29.36 28.40 26.21
N GLY A 964 30.41 28.51 27.03
CA GLY A 964 30.48 29.45 28.15
C GLY A 964 30.36 30.90 27.70
N GLN A 965 31.08 31.30 26.66
CA GLN A 965 31.03 32.67 26.13
C GLN A 965 29.67 33.05 25.51
N VAL A 966 29.01 32.12 24.82
CA VAL A 966 27.69 32.38 24.21
C VAL A 966 26.61 32.60 25.28
N LYS A 967 26.68 31.88 26.41
CA LYS A 967 25.81 32.14 27.57
C LYS A 967 26.08 33.51 28.20
N GLU A 968 27.34 33.94 28.24
CA GLU A 968 27.74 35.23 28.82
C GLU A 968 27.24 36.42 27.99
N GLN A 969 27.17 36.29 26.65
CA GLN A 969 26.62 37.31 25.75
C GLN A 969 25.08 37.36 25.71
N SER A 970 24.37 36.30 26.13
CA SER A 970 22.90 36.23 26.05
C SER A 970 22.18 36.75 27.29
N LEU A 971 22.88 37.04 28.39
CA LEU A 971 22.32 37.66 29.59
C LEU A 971 22.68 39.15 29.61
N GLY A 972 21.69 40.01 29.36
CA GLY A 972 21.85 41.47 29.43
C GLY A 972 22.22 42.00 30.84
N ASP A 973 22.60 43.28 30.89
CA ASP A 973 23.31 44.00 31.96
C ASP A 973 22.77 43.94 33.42
N GLN A 974 21.72 43.19 33.75
CA GLN A 974 21.10 43.23 35.08
C GLN A 974 21.48 42.10 36.06
N VAL A 975 22.33 41.13 35.70
CA VAL A 975 22.69 40.00 36.61
C VAL A 975 24.22 39.74 36.64
N GLN A 976 25.03 40.78 36.75
CA GLN A 976 26.51 40.65 36.64
C GLN A 976 27.22 40.02 37.86
N GLY A 977 26.57 39.86 39.02
CA GLY A 977 27.26 39.43 40.26
C GLY A 977 27.32 37.91 40.50
N TYR A 978 26.18 37.21 40.36
CA TYR A 978 26.05 35.82 40.83
C TYR A 978 26.35 34.75 39.77
N ALA A 979 26.11 35.02 38.48
CA ALA A 979 26.36 34.07 37.39
C ALA A 979 27.85 34.01 36.99
N LYS A 980 28.59 35.11 37.20
CA LYS A 980 30.01 35.26 36.84
C LYS A 980 30.91 34.27 37.60
N GLY A 981 30.64 34.05 38.89
CA GLY A 981 31.40 33.12 39.72
C GLY A 981 31.19 31.64 39.38
N ARG A 982 30.00 31.26 38.87
CA ARG A 982 29.67 29.86 38.56
C ARG A 982 30.25 29.41 37.22
N ALA A 983 30.19 30.27 36.20
CA ALA A 983 30.85 30.02 34.91
C ALA A 983 32.38 29.97 35.04
N GLN A 984 32.98 30.88 35.83
CA GLN A 984 34.41 30.84 36.12
C GLN A 984 34.82 29.60 36.94
N SER A 985 33.96 29.14 37.86
CA SER A 985 34.18 27.90 38.62
C SER A 985 34.17 26.65 37.73
N GLU A 986 33.26 26.56 36.75
CA GLU A 986 33.20 25.43 35.81
C GLU A 986 34.41 25.40 34.87
N VAL A 987 34.85 26.56 34.38
CA VAL A 987 36.08 26.70 33.58
C VAL A 987 37.32 26.37 34.42
N LYS A 988 37.35 26.74 35.71
CA LYS A 988 38.46 26.43 36.63
C LYS A 988 38.52 24.94 37.01
N GLN A 989 37.38 24.29 37.27
CA GLN A 989 37.33 22.84 37.49
C GLN A 989 37.74 22.06 36.22
N PHE A 990 37.41 22.57 35.04
CA PHE A 990 37.88 22.00 33.77
C PHE A 990 39.41 22.14 33.61
N LEU A 991 39.98 23.30 33.94
CA LEU A 991 41.44 23.54 33.97
C LEU A 991 42.17 22.58 34.92
N GLU A 992 41.65 22.34 36.12
CA GLU A 992 42.24 21.39 37.09
C GLU A 992 42.14 19.93 36.63
N LYS A 993 41.10 19.58 35.86
CA LYS A 993 40.88 18.20 35.38
C LYS A 993 41.65 17.87 34.09
N HIS A 994 41.93 18.86 33.24
CA HIS A 994 42.65 18.69 31.96
C HIS A 994 44.16 18.90 32.06
N THR A 995 44.66 19.59 33.09
CA THR A 995 46.11 19.67 33.37
C THR A 995 46.71 18.31 33.73
N GLY A 996 45.97 17.40 34.38
CA GLY A 996 46.41 16.02 34.65
C GLY A 996 46.36 15.06 33.44
N ILE A 997 45.61 15.38 32.38
CA ILE A 997 45.53 14.56 31.16
C ILE A 997 46.83 14.67 30.34
N ALA A 998 47.55 15.79 30.46
CA ALA A 998 48.87 15.97 29.85
C ALA A 998 49.92 15.01 30.43
N GLU A 999 49.79 14.58 31.69
CA GLU A 999 50.67 13.57 32.31
C GLU A 999 50.34 12.15 31.83
N ALA A 1000 49.05 11.79 31.71
CA ALA A 1000 48.63 10.48 31.18
C ALA A 1000 48.98 10.29 29.68
N LYS A 1001 49.05 11.37 28.89
CA LYS A 1001 49.50 11.35 27.47
C LYS A 1001 50.95 10.89 27.28
N ARG A 1002 51.78 10.83 28.34
CA ARG A 1002 53.19 10.36 28.24
C ARG A 1002 53.34 8.84 28.33
N GLU A 1003 52.32 8.09 28.74
CA GLU A 1003 52.43 6.63 28.94
C GLU A 1003 52.01 5.78 27.71
N LEU A 1004 51.36 6.38 26.71
CA LEU A 1004 51.02 5.75 25.42
C LEU A 1004 51.45 6.69 24.28
N ASP A 1005 52.17 6.18 23.27
CA ASP A 1005 52.67 6.97 22.13
C ASP A 1005 51.60 7.00 21.00
N PRO A 1006 50.73 8.02 20.94
CA PRO A 1006 49.58 8.05 20.02
C PRO A 1006 50.04 8.34 18.58
N ILE A 1007 51.24 8.93 18.43
CA ILE A 1007 51.89 9.18 17.15
C ILE A 1007 52.24 7.84 16.48
N LYS A 1008 52.67 6.84 17.27
CA LYS A 1008 52.98 5.49 16.76
C LYS A 1008 51.72 4.73 16.30
N GLU A 1009 50.60 4.86 17.01
CA GLU A 1009 49.32 4.26 16.61
C GLU A 1009 48.78 4.91 15.33
N PHE A 1010 48.80 6.24 15.25
CA PHE A 1010 48.44 6.99 14.03
C PHE A 1010 49.29 6.55 12.83
N LYS A 1011 50.63 6.53 12.98
CA LYS A 1011 51.52 6.10 11.89
C LYS A 1011 51.22 4.68 11.44
N LYS A 1012 50.93 3.76 12.36
CA LYS A 1012 50.56 2.37 12.01
C LYS A 1012 49.23 2.27 11.24
N GLU A 1013 48.25 3.12 11.57
CA GLU A 1013 46.93 3.12 10.90
C GLU A 1013 47.05 3.66 9.46
N PHE A 1014 47.79 4.75 9.24
CA PHE A 1014 47.85 5.43 7.94
C PHE A 1014 49.10 5.12 7.09
N SER A 1015 50.06 4.32 7.58
CA SER A 1015 51.27 3.95 6.81
C SER A 1015 51.00 3.00 5.64
N ASN A 1016 49.87 2.28 5.64
CA ASN A 1016 49.57 1.22 4.67
C ASN A 1016 48.54 1.61 3.58
N ILE A 1017 48.11 2.87 3.52
CA ILE A 1017 47.18 3.35 2.48
C ILE A 1017 47.78 3.07 1.09
N PRO A 1018 47.08 2.42 0.15
CA PRO A 1018 47.61 2.09 -1.17
C PRO A 1018 47.68 3.34 -2.07
N LEU A 1019 48.81 4.08 -2.01
CA LEU A 1019 49.07 5.24 -2.88
C LEU A 1019 50.34 5.00 -3.71
N PRO A 1020 50.43 5.52 -4.95
CA PRO A 1020 51.62 5.35 -5.77
C PRO A 1020 52.83 6.09 -5.17
N THR A 1021 54.02 5.45 -5.20
CA THR A 1021 55.24 5.90 -4.51
C THR A 1021 56.30 6.52 -5.42
N SER A 1022 56.00 6.67 -6.72
CA SER A 1022 56.95 7.23 -7.70
C SER A 1022 56.43 8.55 -8.28
N ILE A 1023 57.27 9.60 -8.31
CA ILE A 1023 56.95 10.88 -8.96
C ILE A 1023 56.85 10.66 -10.48
N PRO A 1024 55.67 10.79 -11.09
CA PRO A 1024 55.51 10.63 -12.53
C PRO A 1024 56.09 11.86 -13.26
N LYS A 1025 56.75 11.66 -14.42
CA LYS A 1025 57.35 12.78 -15.17
C LYS A 1025 56.31 13.52 -16.04
N THR A 1026 55.17 12.89 -16.31
CA THR A 1026 54.06 13.42 -17.11
C THR A 1026 52.71 13.02 -16.51
N LYS A 1027 51.64 13.76 -16.81
CA LYS A 1027 50.24 13.37 -16.47
C LYS A 1027 49.90 11.94 -16.89
N PHE A 1028 50.37 11.52 -18.05
CA PHE A 1028 50.17 10.17 -18.57
C PHE A 1028 50.89 9.08 -17.75
N GLU A 1029 52.12 9.33 -17.30
CA GLU A 1029 52.83 8.40 -16.39
C GLU A 1029 52.15 8.30 -15.02
N ALA A 1030 51.52 9.38 -14.54
CA ALA A 1030 50.75 9.41 -13.30
C ALA A 1030 49.52 8.51 -13.38
N VAL A 1031 48.75 8.64 -14.47
CA VAL A 1031 47.58 7.81 -14.78
C VAL A 1031 47.98 6.35 -14.97
N LYS A 1032 49.05 6.07 -15.72
CA LYS A 1032 49.56 4.70 -15.95
C LYS A 1032 50.08 4.03 -14.69
N SER A 1033 50.70 4.80 -13.79
CA SER A 1033 51.14 4.34 -12.45
C SER A 1033 49.95 3.92 -11.57
N MET A 1034 48.90 4.73 -11.53
CA MET A 1034 47.65 4.40 -10.86
C MET A 1034 46.99 3.14 -11.47
N VAL A 1035 46.81 3.10 -12.79
CA VAL A 1035 46.19 1.96 -13.51
C VAL A 1035 46.96 0.65 -13.29
N ASN A 1036 48.29 0.69 -13.29
CA ASN A 1036 49.11 -0.49 -13.02
C ASN A 1036 48.99 -0.96 -11.57
N THR A 1037 48.78 -0.05 -10.61
CA THR A 1037 48.54 -0.39 -9.20
C THR A 1037 47.18 -1.07 -9.06
N VAL A 1038 46.13 -0.53 -9.67
CA VAL A 1038 44.77 -1.11 -9.72
C VAL A 1038 44.75 -2.49 -10.41
N LYS A 1039 45.42 -2.64 -11.57
CA LYS A 1039 45.52 -3.93 -12.29
C LYS A 1039 46.27 -5.00 -11.49
N LYS A 1040 47.28 -4.62 -10.71
CA LYS A 1040 48.05 -5.56 -9.85
C LYS A 1040 47.22 -6.10 -8.69
N ILE A 1041 46.32 -5.27 -8.16
CA ILE A 1041 45.43 -5.60 -7.05
C ILE A 1041 44.25 -6.46 -7.55
N MET A 1042 43.66 -6.13 -8.70
CA MET A 1042 42.59 -6.93 -9.32
C MET A 1042 43.06 -8.29 -9.88
N GLY A 1043 44.33 -8.41 -10.25
CA GLY A 1043 44.92 -9.68 -10.71
C GLY A 1043 45.07 -10.74 -9.61
N GLN A 1044 44.86 -10.40 -8.33
CA GLN A 1044 44.89 -11.36 -7.21
C GLN A 1044 43.51 -11.88 -6.81
N THR A 1045 42.42 -11.37 -7.39
CA THR A 1045 41.04 -11.78 -7.07
C THR A 1045 40.30 -12.47 -8.24
N SER A 1046 40.95 -12.73 -9.37
CA SER A 1046 40.32 -13.33 -10.56
C SER A 1046 40.44 -14.86 -10.68
N GLU A 1047 40.50 -15.59 -9.56
CA GLU A 1047 40.23 -17.04 -9.55
C GLU A 1047 39.18 -17.37 -8.47
N GLN A 1048 37.94 -16.89 -8.65
CA GLN A 1048 36.70 -17.60 -8.30
C GLN A 1048 35.48 -16.71 -8.55
N GLY A 1049 34.60 -17.17 -9.46
CA GLY A 1049 33.18 -16.79 -9.47
C GLY A 1049 32.79 -15.63 -10.38
N MET A 1050 32.75 -15.85 -11.70
CA MET A 1050 31.73 -15.20 -12.54
C MET A 1050 30.64 -16.21 -12.87
N GLY A 1051 29.49 -16.02 -12.23
CA GLY A 1051 28.22 -16.66 -12.51
C GLY A 1051 27.11 -15.79 -11.95
N TYR A 1052 26.32 -15.23 -12.87
CA TYR A 1052 25.19 -14.29 -12.75
C TYR A 1052 25.51 -12.81 -12.89
#